data_AF-A0A930UH04-F1
#
_entry.id   AF-A0A930UH04-F1
#
_cell.length_a   1.000
_cell.length_b   1.000
_cell.length_c   1.000
_cell.angle_alpha   90.00
_cell.angle_beta   90.00
_cell.angle_gamma   90.00
#
_symmetry.space_group_name_H-M   'P 1'
#
loop_
_entity.id
_entity.type
_entity.pdbx_description
1 polymer ?
#
loop_
_entity_poly.entity_id
_entity_poly.type
_entity_poly.pdbx_seq_one_letter_code
_entity_poly.pdbx_strand_id
1 'polypeptide(L)'
;MKQLTLDVGIASIGWAIVSKKGNVKAGSRIFPDAKSGRESNQSRRAARLMRRGYRRKAKRRADTLAIIRSIHPGFDPEGHPDIEREALIKAIITPGAPTPSLDQLACAFQRFAKSRWPQYSRTLPKRTEREDQFIQVWVIAERTYPDRFTPDVATRLLQAIFFQRPIKDGDRAKCQLFRHHGDKAPLVGWTHEPELQRFAILSDLSNLTIGIGSTDNLLCEYPDIIEDLETRCFETGMSWREIAEHVKEVIGKGVVFRGIDGQKKVGRNGIGPAKLETIDEEGNSTKSTASMSVEAAVMIYHQMKADRCRAATAKKTLIDAGALSAPLTAKDIKRGDRTLTITELMDMAGRITDPTIRAIYHQVEMLVNELIARFGKPERIVIEAQKEIGRSIEDIEKAMAREREKHIERQRENRARNAAMGTKARFARLCAIRGDRCFISDRPAAEVGHLIADSIGGTLEMANLIPIDPAINKEMGNRTPYEAFRKTEYWSIIQRKLQALEDEVKALKPPKGTKGTAWTIYHRAKHQFDFFAWRFQSNARETHQRNFRPGSLDDLRWIENLLFLGVAPICDNIRIVSGRTTERIRREILGMDKDRRDHRHHALDALAIMLANPLKPWDLKSSNSLGIPLGRIKQAFADAVVSQKQDHSLRTALHKENAIPKTKRGAAYRKIGTGASERVVDTQSKAYCEVWALPNGKWEAVVVSSFDAAQKNYRQGIDHRPHPAARLVMRLFKSDLLGIGGKIYRVQELLGSGSIYLVDHRFAGTIRDARAVCKTGVNVDFFSKGGDSLRKAGARLVSIRKSWVGS
;
A
#
# COMPACT_ATOMS: atom_id res chain seq x y z
N MET A 1 -3.44 32.63 23.31
CA MET A 1 -2.48 31.81 22.51
C MET A 1 -3.04 31.60 21.12
N LYS A 2 -2.22 31.64 20.07
CA LYS A 2 -2.67 31.24 18.72
C LYS A 2 -2.38 29.75 18.48
N GLN A 3 -3.40 28.95 18.20
CA GLN A 3 -3.28 27.51 17.99
C GLN A 3 -3.87 27.10 16.64
N LEU A 4 -3.13 26.29 15.88
CA LEU A 4 -3.58 25.60 14.67
C LEU A 4 -3.82 24.12 14.99
N THR A 5 -4.94 23.57 14.56
CA THR A 5 -5.24 22.15 14.69
C THR A 5 -5.46 21.49 13.34
N LEU A 6 -4.98 20.25 13.21
CA LEU A 6 -5.04 19.47 11.98
C LEU A 6 -5.55 18.04 12.27
N ASP A 7 -6.62 17.65 11.58
CA ASP A 7 -7.09 16.27 11.44
C ASP A 7 -6.71 15.80 10.03
N VAL A 8 -5.68 14.95 9.90
CA VAL A 8 -5.19 14.51 8.59
C VAL A 8 -5.59 13.07 8.31
N GLY A 9 -6.44 12.90 7.31
CA GLY A 9 -6.80 11.62 6.72
C GLY A 9 -6.10 11.36 5.38
N ILE A 10 -6.43 10.21 4.78
CA ILE A 10 -5.87 9.78 3.48
C ILE A 10 -6.34 10.67 2.32
N ALA A 11 -7.55 11.23 2.41
CA ALA A 11 -8.22 11.99 1.35
C ALA A 11 -8.70 13.38 1.83
N SER A 12 -8.36 13.77 3.05
CA SER A 12 -8.92 14.95 3.68
C SER A 12 -8.00 15.52 4.75
N ILE A 13 -8.08 16.83 4.94
CA ILE A 13 -7.47 17.55 6.05
C ILE A 13 -8.54 18.44 6.67
N GLY A 14 -8.99 18.10 7.88
CA GLY A 14 -9.71 19.01 8.75
C GLY A 14 -8.74 20.00 9.37
N TRP A 15 -9.11 21.28 9.43
CA TRP A 15 -8.28 22.28 10.08
C TRP A 15 -9.13 23.25 10.90
N ALA A 16 -8.59 23.72 12.01
CA ALA A 16 -9.15 24.84 12.75
C ALA A 16 -8.03 25.73 13.31
N ILE A 17 -8.27 27.04 13.37
CA ILE A 17 -7.33 28.01 13.94
C ILE A 17 -8.05 28.90 14.92
N VAL A 18 -7.40 29.18 16.05
CA VAL A 18 -7.85 30.14 17.05
C VAL A 18 -6.81 31.23 17.21
N SER A 19 -7.27 32.48 17.16
CA SER A 19 -6.44 33.67 17.38
C SER A 19 -6.25 33.97 18.87
N LYS A 20 -5.32 34.87 19.20
CA LYS A 20 -5.14 35.37 20.58
C LYS A 20 -6.42 35.98 21.17
N LYS A 21 -7.27 36.57 20.32
CA LYS A 21 -8.55 37.19 20.70
C LYS A 21 -9.71 36.17 20.84
N GLY A 22 -9.45 34.87 20.68
CA GLY A 22 -10.46 33.82 20.76
C GLY A 22 -11.38 33.72 19.55
N ASN A 23 -11.03 34.34 18.42
CA ASN A 23 -11.72 34.10 17.13
C ASN A 23 -11.31 32.74 16.59
N VAL A 24 -12.30 31.91 16.26
CA VAL A 24 -12.12 30.55 15.75
C VAL A 24 -12.59 30.47 14.31
N LYS A 25 -11.78 29.89 13.43
CA LYS A 25 -12.16 29.54 12.05
C LYS A 25 -11.82 28.08 11.79
N ALA A 26 -12.60 27.42 10.95
CA ALA A 26 -12.39 26.01 10.61
C ALA A 26 -12.76 25.72 9.15
N GLY A 27 -12.29 24.58 8.64
CA GLY A 27 -12.62 24.13 7.30
C GLY A 27 -12.15 22.70 7.04
N SER A 28 -12.49 22.21 5.85
CA SER A 28 -12.10 20.88 5.40
C SER A 28 -11.50 20.98 4.00
N ARG A 29 -10.30 20.45 3.83
CA ARG A 29 -9.64 20.32 2.53
C ARG A 29 -9.78 18.89 2.05
N ILE A 30 -10.53 18.66 0.99
CA ILE A 30 -10.75 17.34 0.39
C ILE A 30 -9.91 17.19 -0.87
N PHE A 31 -9.33 16.02 -1.06
CA PHE A 31 -8.56 15.70 -2.26
C PHE A 31 -8.75 14.21 -2.62
N PRO A 32 -8.60 13.84 -3.90
CA PRO A 32 -8.71 12.44 -4.29
C PRO A 32 -7.65 11.62 -3.56
N ASP A 33 -8.06 10.52 -2.95
CA ASP A 33 -7.09 9.57 -2.42
C ASP A 33 -6.27 8.98 -3.59
N ALA A 34 -4.96 8.94 -3.44
CA ALA A 34 -4.05 8.52 -4.50
C ALA A 34 -4.20 7.04 -4.88
N LYS A 35 -4.86 6.24 -4.03
CA LYS A 35 -5.20 4.83 -4.30
C LYS A 35 -6.58 4.67 -4.96
N SER A 36 -7.50 5.62 -4.77
CA SER A 36 -8.85 5.62 -5.36
C SER A 36 -9.10 6.68 -6.46
N GLY A 37 -8.05 7.40 -6.88
CA GLY A 37 -8.12 8.30 -8.05
C GLY A 37 -8.57 7.58 -9.33
N ARG A 38 -8.83 8.35 -10.41
CA ARG A 38 -9.32 7.84 -11.72
C ARG A 38 -8.55 6.60 -12.22
N GLU A 39 -7.26 6.45 -11.84
CA GLU A 39 -6.51 5.19 -11.91
C GLU A 39 -5.50 5.08 -10.76
N SER A 40 -5.43 3.93 -10.07
CA SER A 40 -4.42 3.70 -9.03
C SER A 40 -3.02 3.49 -9.63
N ASN A 41 -1.98 3.80 -8.86
CA ASN A 41 -0.60 3.51 -9.27
C ASN A 41 -0.34 2.01 -9.50
N GLN A 42 -1.08 1.15 -8.82
CA GLN A 42 -1.04 -0.30 -9.00
C GLN A 42 -1.60 -0.68 -10.38
N SER A 43 -2.77 -0.16 -10.76
CA SER A 43 -3.38 -0.36 -12.09
C SER A 43 -2.45 0.11 -13.20
N ARG A 44 -1.87 1.31 -13.06
CA ARG A 44 -0.88 1.86 -14.02
C ARG A 44 0.36 0.96 -14.15
N ARG A 45 0.85 0.42 -13.03
CA ARG A 45 2.00 -0.51 -13.01
C ARG A 45 1.66 -1.83 -13.71
N ALA A 46 0.49 -2.40 -13.42
CA ALA A 46 0.00 -3.62 -14.06
C ALA A 46 -0.13 -3.45 -15.58
N ALA A 47 -0.82 -2.40 -16.04
CA ALA A 47 -0.97 -2.09 -17.46
C ALA A 47 0.39 -1.89 -18.15
N ARG A 48 1.35 -1.21 -17.49
CA ARG A 48 2.72 -1.05 -17.99
C ARG A 48 3.46 -2.40 -18.09
N LEU A 49 3.29 -3.29 -17.12
CA LEU A 49 3.88 -4.63 -17.15
C LEU A 49 3.28 -5.46 -18.30
N MET A 50 1.97 -5.42 -18.50
CA MET A 50 1.30 -6.08 -19.63
C MET A 50 1.82 -5.55 -20.97
N ARG A 51 1.86 -4.22 -21.18
CA ARG A 51 2.40 -3.63 -22.41
C ARG A 51 3.84 -4.06 -22.69
N ARG A 52 4.69 -4.08 -21.65
CA ARG A 52 6.06 -4.58 -21.77
C ARG A 52 6.08 -6.08 -22.10
N GLY A 53 5.19 -6.87 -21.51
CA GLY A 53 5.02 -8.29 -21.79
C GLY A 53 4.66 -8.54 -23.25
N TYR A 54 3.62 -7.88 -23.77
CA TYR A 54 3.20 -7.97 -25.17
C TYR A 54 4.30 -7.52 -26.14
N ARG A 55 4.93 -6.37 -25.89
CA ARG A 55 6.03 -5.87 -26.74
C ARG A 55 7.20 -6.85 -26.79
N ARG A 56 7.57 -7.45 -25.66
CA ARG A 56 8.65 -8.45 -25.60
C ARG A 56 8.26 -9.75 -26.30
N LYS A 57 7.00 -10.20 -26.16
CA LYS A 57 6.49 -11.36 -26.89
C LYS A 57 6.49 -11.12 -28.40
N ALA A 58 6.07 -9.95 -28.86
CA ALA A 58 6.11 -9.58 -30.27
C ALA A 58 7.54 -9.56 -30.80
N LYS A 59 8.47 -8.90 -30.09
CA LYS A 59 9.89 -8.90 -30.45
C LYS A 59 10.48 -10.31 -30.52
N ARG A 60 10.28 -11.13 -29.49
CA ARG A 60 10.75 -12.53 -29.49
C ARG A 60 10.23 -13.30 -30.70
N ARG A 61 8.93 -13.20 -31.00
CA ARG A 61 8.34 -13.87 -32.18
C ARG A 61 8.97 -13.39 -33.48
N ALA A 62 9.20 -12.08 -33.61
CA ALA A 62 9.83 -11.50 -34.80
C ALA A 62 11.30 -11.94 -34.93
N ASP A 63 12.07 -11.89 -33.85
CA ASP A 63 13.48 -12.30 -33.82
C ASP A 63 13.61 -13.81 -34.14
N THR A 64 12.79 -14.66 -33.52
CA THR A 64 12.76 -16.11 -33.81
C THR A 64 12.38 -16.37 -35.27
N LEU A 65 11.36 -15.69 -35.80
CA LEU A 65 10.94 -15.86 -37.20
C LEU A 65 12.02 -15.42 -38.19
N ALA A 66 12.75 -14.34 -37.88
CA ALA A 66 13.87 -13.90 -38.71
C ALA A 66 14.99 -14.95 -38.76
N ILE A 67 15.30 -15.60 -37.63
CA ILE A 67 16.28 -16.69 -37.57
C ILE A 67 15.78 -17.93 -38.32
N ILE A 68 14.50 -18.29 -38.17
CA ILE A 68 13.90 -19.39 -38.93
C ILE A 68 13.98 -19.13 -40.44
N ARG A 69 13.69 -17.91 -40.89
CA ARG A 69 13.75 -17.54 -42.31
C ARG A 69 15.16 -17.54 -42.88
N SER A 70 16.20 -17.33 -42.06
CA SER A 70 17.58 -17.47 -42.55
C SER A 70 17.97 -18.92 -42.84
N ILE A 71 17.33 -19.89 -42.17
CA ILE A 71 17.59 -21.33 -42.39
C ILE A 71 16.55 -21.97 -43.32
N HIS A 72 15.35 -21.40 -43.42
CA HIS A 72 14.25 -21.82 -44.28
C HIS A 72 13.52 -20.60 -44.89
N PRO A 73 14.03 -20.04 -46.01
CA PRO A 73 13.50 -18.80 -46.60
C PRO A 73 12.02 -18.86 -47.02
N GLY A 74 11.52 -20.05 -47.39
CA GLY A 74 10.15 -20.26 -47.84
C GLY A 74 9.13 -20.50 -46.71
N PHE A 75 9.54 -20.44 -45.44
CA PHE A 75 8.67 -20.78 -44.33
C PHE A 75 7.47 -19.83 -44.17
N ASP A 76 6.26 -20.38 -44.26
CA ASP A 76 5.00 -19.70 -43.97
C ASP A 76 4.59 -19.88 -42.49
N PRO A 77 4.61 -18.81 -41.67
CA PRO A 77 4.21 -18.88 -40.27
C PRO A 77 2.70 -19.11 -40.02
N GLU A 78 1.83 -19.01 -41.04
CA GLU A 78 0.36 -19.10 -40.87
C GLU A 78 -0.23 -20.47 -41.27
N GLY A 79 0.52 -21.35 -41.93
CA GLY A 79 0.04 -22.63 -42.46
C GLY A 79 -0.34 -23.73 -41.46
N HIS A 80 -0.11 -23.56 -40.15
CA HIS A 80 -0.40 -24.59 -39.12
C HIS A 80 -1.11 -24.02 -37.86
N PRO A 81 -2.30 -24.53 -37.48
CA PRO A 81 -3.01 -24.17 -36.25
C PRO A 81 -2.22 -24.45 -34.95
N ASP A 82 -2.50 -23.70 -33.88
CA ASP A 82 -1.71 -23.77 -32.63
C ASP A 82 -1.81 -25.08 -31.86
N ILE A 83 -2.93 -25.79 -31.97
CA ILE A 83 -3.19 -27.05 -31.27
C ILE A 83 -2.29 -28.16 -31.83
N GLU A 84 -2.06 -28.15 -33.14
CA GLU A 84 -1.19 -29.10 -33.83
C GLU A 84 0.28 -28.90 -33.47
N ARG A 85 0.71 -27.66 -33.21
CA ARG A 85 2.11 -27.34 -32.89
C ARG A 85 2.62 -27.92 -31.57
N GLU A 86 1.76 -28.19 -30.59
CA GLU A 86 2.17 -28.79 -29.31
C GLU A 86 2.19 -30.31 -29.35
N ALA A 87 1.27 -30.91 -30.09
CA ALA A 87 1.34 -32.30 -30.50
C ALA A 87 2.58 -32.55 -31.36
N LEU A 88 2.94 -31.62 -32.24
CA LEU A 88 4.10 -31.69 -33.13
C LEU A 88 5.43 -31.80 -32.36
N ILE A 89 5.65 -30.96 -31.34
CA ILE A 89 6.87 -31.06 -30.51
C ILE A 89 6.99 -32.47 -29.93
N LYS A 90 5.89 -33.01 -29.38
CA LYS A 90 5.87 -34.37 -28.83
C LYS A 90 6.12 -35.42 -29.91
N ALA A 91 5.50 -35.28 -31.07
CA ALA A 91 5.66 -36.19 -32.19
C ALA A 91 7.12 -36.24 -32.67
N ILE A 92 7.80 -35.10 -32.75
CA ILE A 92 9.20 -35.01 -33.16
C ILE A 92 10.14 -35.72 -32.16
N ILE A 93 9.94 -35.50 -30.85
CA ILE A 93 10.85 -36.04 -29.81
C ILE A 93 10.55 -37.49 -29.41
N THR A 94 9.49 -38.10 -29.96
CA THR A 94 9.11 -39.48 -29.62
C THR A 94 10.14 -40.46 -30.22
N PRO A 95 10.67 -41.42 -29.43
CA PRO A 95 11.59 -42.43 -29.96
C PRO A 95 10.96 -43.20 -31.13
N GLY A 96 11.71 -43.36 -32.22
CA GLY A 96 11.23 -44.04 -33.44
C GLY A 96 10.32 -43.18 -34.34
N ALA A 97 10.15 -41.88 -34.05
CA ALA A 97 9.40 -40.98 -34.92
C ALA A 97 10.03 -40.86 -36.34
N PRO A 98 9.22 -40.65 -37.38
CA PRO A 98 9.71 -40.35 -38.72
C PRO A 98 10.60 -39.11 -38.74
N THR A 99 11.56 -39.07 -39.67
CA THR A 99 12.42 -37.90 -39.86
C THR A 99 11.58 -36.64 -40.13
N PRO A 100 11.68 -35.59 -39.31
CA PRO A 100 10.83 -34.41 -39.44
C PRO A 100 11.25 -33.54 -40.62
N SER A 101 10.28 -32.94 -41.30
CA SER A 101 10.54 -31.97 -42.37
C SER A 101 11.08 -30.65 -41.81
N LEU A 102 11.73 -29.86 -42.68
CA LEU A 102 12.20 -28.52 -42.32
C LEU A 102 11.05 -27.59 -41.86
N ASP A 103 9.85 -27.74 -42.43
CA ASP A 103 8.64 -27.01 -41.99
C ASP A 103 8.18 -27.43 -40.59
N GLN A 104 8.24 -28.72 -40.28
CA GLN A 104 7.88 -29.23 -38.95
C GLN A 104 8.85 -28.72 -37.88
N LEU A 105 10.15 -28.71 -38.16
CA LEU A 105 11.17 -28.15 -37.28
C LEU A 105 10.99 -26.63 -37.10
N ALA A 106 10.79 -25.90 -38.20
CA ALA A 106 10.52 -24.46 -38.16
C ALA A 106 9.26 -24.12 -37.33
N CYS A 107 8.19 -24.89 -37.50
CA CYS A 107 6.97 -24.77 -36.69
C CYS A 107 7.22 -25.04 -35.20
N ALA A 108 8.02 -26.05 -34.86
CA ALA A 108 8.39 -26.37 -33.48
C ALA A 108 9.17 -25.20 -32.82
N PHE A 109 10.19 -24.66 -33.50
CA PHE A 109 10.96 -23.52 -32.98
C PHE A 109 10.13 -22.24 -32.84
N GLN A 110 9.23 -21.99 -33.78
CA GLN A 110 8.28 -20.87 -33.70
C GLN A 110 7.33 -21.01 -32.49
N ARG A 111 6.93 -22.24 -32.16
CA ARG A 111 6.04 -22.53 -31.02
C ARG A 111 6.70 -22.20 -29.68
N PHE A 112 7.97 -22.54 -29.50
CA PHE A 112 8.72 -22.20 -28.27
C PHE A 112 8.71 -20.68 -27.99
N ALA A 113 8.74 -19.83 -29.04
CA ALA A 113 8.68 -18.38 -28.91
C ALA A 113 7.30 -17.82 -28.48
N LYS A 114 6.21 -18.58 -28.56
CA LYS A 114 4.84 -18.07 -28.36
C LYS A 114 4.45 -17.86 -26.90
N SER A 115 4.98 -18.68 -26.01
CA SER A 115 4.64 -18.69 -24.59
C SER A 115 5.81 -18.21 -23.73
N ARG A 116 5.51 -17.81 -22.50
CA ARG A 116 6.52 -17.58 -21.48
C ARG A 116 6.30 -18.66 -20.44
N TRP A 117 7.26 -19.55 -20.29
CA TRP A 117 7.11 -20.72 -19.44
C TRP A 117 7.39 -20.33 -17.99
N PRO A 118 6.50 -20.68 -17.04
CA PRO A 118 6.70 -20.34 -15.64
C PRO A 118 7.93 -21.08 -15.08
N GLN A 119 8.71 -20.41 -14.24
CA GLN A 119 9.79 -21.06 -13.48
C GLN A 119 9.20 -22.07 -12.49
N TYR A 120 8.09 -21.70 -11.85
CA TYR A 120 7.36 -22.56 -10.91
C TYR A 120 5.90 -22.67 -11.33
N SER A 121 5.44 -23.89 -11.59
CA SER A 121 4.04 -24.21 -11.82
C SER A 121 3.78 -25.68 -11.45
N ARG A 122 2.57 -25.95 -10.94
CA ARG A 122 2.08 -27.32 -10.67
C ARG A 122 1.23 -27.87 -11.82
N THR A 123 0.76 -27.02 -12.71
CA THR A 123 -0.26 -27.35 -13.73
C THR A 123 0.17 -27.04 -15.15
N LEU A 124 1.25 -26.28 -15.34
CA LEU A 124 1.79 -25.91 -16.64
C LEU A 124 3.26 -26.37 -16.72
N PRO A 125 3.73 -26.80 -17.90
CA PRO A 125 5.13 -27.19 -18.07
C PRO A 125 6.08 -26.08 -17.65
N LYS A 126 7.11 -26.47 -16.89
CA LYS A 126 8.12 -25.54 -16.38
C LYS A 126 9.03 -25.07 -17.49
N ARG A 127 9.76 -23.98 -17.23
CA ARG A 127 10.77 -23.48 -18.15
C ARG A 127 11.85 -24.53 -18.48
N THR A 128 12.37 -25.23 -17.47
CA THR A 128 13.40 -26.27 -17.63
C THR A 128 12.92 -27.40 -18.55
N GLU A 129 11.73 -27.94 -18.29
CA GLU A 129 11.11 -28.97 -19.15
C GLU A 129 10.97 -28.54 -20.61
N ARG A 130 10.82 -27.23 -20.87
CA ARG A 130 10.71 -26.67 -22.22
C ARG A 130 12.06 -26.39 -22.86
N GLU A 131 13.08 -26.07 -22.06
CA GLU A 131 14.47 -26.01 -22.51
C GLU A 131 14.95 -27.42 -22.89
N ASP A 132 14.60 -28.45 -22.12
CA ASP A 132 14.91 -29.85 -22.44
C ASP A 132 14.25 -30.30 -23.75
N GLN A 133 12.97 -30.00 -23.95
CA GLN A 133 12.28 -30.27 -25.21
C GLN A 133 12.89 -29.50 -26.39
N PHE A 134 13.33 -28.26 -26.16
CA PHE A 134 14.02 -27.49 -27.20
C PHE A 134 15.33 -28.17 -27.59
N ILE A 135 16.11 -28.63 -26.62
CA ILE A 135 17.38 -29.33 -26.86
C ILE A 135 17.13 -30.63 -27.63
N GLN A 136 16.11 -31.42 -27.27
CA GLN A 136 15.77 -32.64 -27.99
C GLN A 136 15.41 -32.37 -29.46
N VAL A 137 14.56 -31.36 -29.71
CA VAL A 137 14.22 -30.95 -31.09
C VAL A 137 15.46 -30.42 -31.82
N TRP A 138 16.34 -29.69 -31.13
CA TRP A 138 17.59 -29.17 -31.69
C TRP A 138 18.52 -30.28 -32.14
N VAL A 139 18.78 -31.29 -31.30
CA VAL A 139 19.64 -32.44 -31.64
C VAL A 139 19.10 -33.18 -32.87
N ILE A 140 17.78 -33.36 -32.98
CA ILE A 140 17.16 -33.97 -34.16
C ILE A 140 17.34 -33.08 -35.40
N ALA A 141 17.15 -31.77 -35.25
CA ALA A 141 17.30 -30.81 -36.34
C ALA A 141 18.74 -30.73 -36.87
N GLU A 142 19.72 -30.65 -35.98
CA GLU A 142 21.16 -30.65 -36.27
C GLU A 142 21.59 -31.93 -36.99
N ARG A 143 21.14 -33.09 -36.52
CA ARG A 143 21.43 -34.37 -37.17
C ARG A 143 20.82 -34.49 -38.58
N THR A 144 19.63 -33.92 -38.77
CA THR A 144 18.87 -34.06 -40.03
C THR A 144 19.28 -33.03 -41.08
N TYR A 145 19.62 -31.81 -40.65
CA TYR A 145 19.94 -30.67 -41.52
C TYR A 145 21.15 -29.87 -40.97
N PRO A 146 22.36 -30.47 -40.89
CA PRO A 146 23.51 -29.89 -40.20
C PRO A 146 23.97 -28.55 -40.81
N ASP A 147 23.88 -28.38 -42.13
CA ASP A 147 24.28 -27.14 -42.81
C ASP A 147 23.37 -25.94 -42.49
N ARG A 148 22.16 -26.21 -41.96
CA ARG A 148 21.15 -25.20 -41.63
C ARG A 148 21.09 -24.92 -40.14
N PHE A 149 21.26 -25.93 -39.30
CA PHE A 149 21.19 -25.82 -37.83
C PHE A 149 22.59 -25.76 -37.22
N THR A 150 23.30 -24.66 -37.49
CA THR A 150 24.66 -24.44 -36.99
C THR A 150 24.68 -23.95 -35.52
N PRO A 151 25.83 -24.04 -34.82
CA PRO A 151 25.96 -23.52 -33.45
C PRO A 151 25.61 -22.03 -33.28
N ASP A 152 25.85 -21.20 -34.30
CA ASP A 152 25.42 -19.78 -34.30
C ASP A 152 23.90 -19.67 -34.26
N VAL A 153 23.20 -20.44 -35.09
CA VAL A 153 21.73 -20.50 -35.11
C VAL A 153 21.20 -20.99 -33.76
N ALA A 154 21.86 -21.96 -33.13
CA ALA A 154 21.50 -22.47 -31.80
C ALA A 154 21.50 -21.36 -30.77
N THR A 155 22.61 -20.61 -30.72
CA THR A 155 22.82 -19.51 -29.76
C THR A 155 21.81 -18.39 -30.00
N ARG A 156 21.57 -18.04 -31.26
CA ARG A 156 20.58 -17.01 -31.63
C ARG A 156 19.15 -17.42 -31.28
N LEU A 157 18.77 -18.68 -31.51
CA LEU A 157 17.44 -19.19 -31.13
C LEU A 157 17.27 -19.26 -29.62
N LEU A 158 18.24 -19.79 -28.89
CA LEU A 158 18.24 -19.84 -27.42
C LEU A 158 18.09 -18.44 -26.83
N GLN A 159 18.89 -17.49 -27.32
CA GLN A 159 18.83 -16.10 -26.89
C GLN A 159 17.50 -15.43 -27.26
N ALA A 160 16.95 -15.67 -28.46
CA ALA A 160 15.65 -15.12 -28.82
C ALA A 160 14.53 -15.68 -27.93
N ILE A 161 14.51 -17.00 -27.72
CA ILE A 161 13.40 -17.73 -27.09
C ILE A 161 13.43 -17.63 -25.57
N PHE A 162 14.57 -17.90 -24.94
CA PHE A 162 14.69 -18.12 -23.51
C PHE A 162 15.31 -16.94 -22.74
N PHE A 163 15.83 -15.91 -23.42
CA PHE A 163 16.40 -14.75 -22.73
C PHE A 163 15.40 -14.08 -21.78
N GLN A 164 15.79 -14.03 -20.50
CA GLN A 164 15.09 -13.32 -19.45
C GLN A 164 15.95 -12.16 -18.98
N ARG A 165 15.45 -10.94 -19.14
CA ARG A 165 16.10 -9.76 -18.56
C ARG A 165 16.22 -9.98 -17.04
N PRO A 166 17.41 -9.76 -16.46
CA PRO A 166 17.57 -9.84 -15.02
C PRO A 166 16.61 -8.86 -14.34
N ILE A 167 16.15 -9.25 -13.16
CA ILE A 167 15.39 -8.33 -12.30
C ILE A 167 16.39 -7.26 -11.88
N LYS A 168 16.11 -5.99 -12.19
CA LYS A 168 16.95 -4.90 -11.71
C LYS A 168 16.88 -4.86 -10.19
N ASP A 169 18.04 -4.79 -9.55
CA ASP A 169 18.11 -4.43 -8.15
C ASP A 169 17.51 -3.04 -7.94
N GLY A 170 16.75 -2.90 -6.86
CA GLY A 170 16.26 -1.60 -6.44
C GLY A 170 17.35 -0.85 -5.69
N ASP A 171 17.34 0.47 -5.76
CA ASP A 171 18.17 1.30 -4.90
C ASP A 171 17.96 0.91 -3.43
N ARG A 172 19.06 0.67 -2.71
CA ARG A 172 19.01 0.37 -1.27
C ARG A 172 18.66 1.66 -0.51
N ALA A 173 17.90 1.51 0.57
CA ALA A 173 17.61 2.63 1.45
C ALA A 173 18.90 3.09 2.14
N LYS A 174 19.05 4.41 2.37
CA LYS A 174 20.23 4.99 3.02
C LYS A 174 20.26 4.72 4.52
N CYS A 175 21.45 4.65 5.09
CA CYS A 175 21.68 4.56 6.53
C CYS A 175 21.17 5.84 7.21
N GLN A 176 20.56 5.72 8.38
CA GLN A 176 20.09 6.88 9.16
C GLN A 176 21.20 7.57 9.95
N LEU A 177 22.38 6.94 10.03
CA LEU A 177 23.54 7.43 10.79
C LEU A 177 24.56 8.16 9.92
N PHE A 178 24.33 8.20 8.60
CA PHE A 178 25.11 8.96 7.64
C PHE A 178 24.16 9.85 6.83
N ARG A 179 24.37 11.18 6.83
CA ARG A 179 23.43 12.12 6.20
C ARG A 179 23.35 12.01 4.68
N HIS A 180 24.42 11.56 4.01
CA HIS A 180 24.54 11.66 2.55
C HIS A 180 25.14 10.42 1.86
N HIS A 181 25.60 9.42 2.59
CA HIS A 181 26.23 8.21 2.05
C HIS A 181 25.91 6.98 2.91
N GLY A 182 26.41 5.81 2.50
CA GLY A 182 26.16 4.55 3.20
C GLY A 182 24.77 3.98 2.90
N ASP A 183 24.70 3.00 2.01
CA ASP A 183 23.50 2.19 1.87
C ASP A 183 23.30 1.34 3.12
N LYS A 184 22.05 1.10 3.53
CA LYS A 184 21.74 0.12 4.57
C LYS A 184 22.35 -1.22 4.19
N ALA A 185 22.97 -1.87 5.17
CA ALA A 185 23.57 -3.17 4.98
C ALA A 185 22.46 -4.17 4.58
N PRO A 186 22.64 -4.96 3.50
CA PRO A 186 21.74 -6.08 3.22
C PRO A 186 21.81 -7.02 4.42
N LEU A 187 20.68 -7.61 4.84
CA LEU A 187 20.68 -8.59 5.94
C LEU A 187 21.56 -9.81 5.63
N VAL A 188 21.75 -10.14 4.35
CA VAL A 188 22.76 -11.12 3.89
C VAL A 188 24.19 -10.65 4.20
N GLY A 189 24.47 -9.34 4.20
CA GLY A 189 25.76 -8.81 4.65
C GLY A 189 26.02 -9.09 6.14
N TRP A 190 24.97 -9.17 6.98
CA TRP A 190 25.10 -9.53 8.39
C TRP A 190 25.47 -11.00 8.61
N THR A 191 25.34 -11.84 7.59
CA THR A 191 25.74 -13.26 7.66
C THR A 191 27.08 -13.54 7.00
N HIS A 192 27.65 -12.57 6.27
CA HIS A 192 28.94 -12.74 5.56
C HIS A 192 30.05 -11.86 6.16
N GLU A 193 29.71 -10.76 6.82
CA GLU A 193 30.68 -9.86 7.45
C GLU A 193 30.92 -10.27 8.92
N PRO A 194 32.13 -10.74 9.28
CA PRO A 194 32.44 -11.20 10.64
C PRO A 194 32.17 -10.14 11.72
N GLU A 195 32.53 -8.88 11.44
CA GLU A 195 32.36 -7.78 12.39
C GLU A 195 30.89 -7.46 12.66
N LEU A 196 29.99 -7.64 11.69
CA LEU A 196 28.55 -7.45 11.90
C LEU A 196 27.93 -8.56 12.76
N GLN A 197 28.42 -9.79 12.59
CA GLN A 197 28.01 -10.90 13.43
C GLN A 197 28.47 -10.67 14.87
N ARG A 198 29.72 -10.27 15.05
CA ARG A 198 30.29 -9.89 16.35
C ARG A 198 29.55 -8.71 16.98
N PHE A 199 29.22 -7.68 16.21
CA PHE A 199 28.37 -6.58 16.67
C PHE A 199 27.02 -7.06 17.20
N ALA A 200 26.33 -7.94 16.47
CA ALA A 200 25.04 -8.48 16.89
C ALA A 200 25.15 -9.29 18.19
N ILE A 201 26.17 -10.15 18.29
CA ILE A 201 26.48 -10.95 19.48
C ILE A 201 26.78 -10.03 20.67
N LEU A 202 27.71 -9.10 20.51
CA LEU A 202 28.13 -8.18 21.57
C LEU A 202 26.96 -7.29 22.01
N SER A 203 26.11 -6.85 21.07
CA SER A 203 24.91 -6.07 21.40
C SER A 203 23.89 -6.88 22.20
N ASP A 204 23.71 -8.17 21.92
CA ASP A 204 22.83 -9.03 22.72
C ASP A 204 23.43 -9.28 24.12
N LEU A 205 24.74 -9.57 24.21
CA LEU A 205 25.46 -9.78 25.48
C LEU A 205 25.47 -8.52 26.37
N SER A 206 25.74 -7.35 25.78
CA SER A 206 25.82 -6.08 26.53
C SER A 206 24.48 -5.62 27.12
N ASN A 207 23.37 -6.18 26.65
CA ASN A 207 22.04 -5.90 27.19
C ASN A 207 21.67 -6.81 28.37
N LEU A 208 22.52 -7.79 28.71
CA LEU A 208 22.27 -8.67 29.85
C LEU A 208 22.56 -7.95 31.16
N THR A 209 21.63 -8.09 32.10
CA THR A 209 21.79 -7.60 33.46
C THR A 209 21.97 -8.80 34.38
N ILE A 210 23.00 -8.75 35.20
CA ILE A 210 23.31 -9.76 36.20
C ILE A 210 23.16 -9.16 37.60
N GLY A 211 22.47 -9.87 38.46
CA GLY A 211 22.29 -9.53 39.87
C GLY A 211 23.24 -10.35 40.73
N ILE A 212 23.98 -9.69 41.63
CA ILE A 212 24.87 -10.30 42.61
C ILE A 212 24.47 -9.76 43.98
N GLY A 213 23.78 -10.58 44.79
CA GLY A 213 23.22 -10.12 46.06
C GLY A 213 22.10 -9.08 45.83
N SER A 214 22.32 -7.83 46.28
CA SER A 214 21.37 -6.71 46.15
C SER A 214 21.69 -5.73 45.01
N THR A 215 22.80 -5.91 44.30
CA THR A 215 23.23 -5.03 43.20
C THR A 215 22.97 -5.68 41.84
N ASP A 216 22.50 -4.88 40.89
CA ASP A 216 22.29 -5.27 39.50
C ASP A 216 23.28 -4.51 38.61
N ASN A 217 24.14 -5.24 37.90
CA ASN A 217 25.15 -4.68 37.00
C ASN A 217 24.92 -5.17 35.56
N LEU A 218 25.41 -4.42 34.58
CA LEU A 218 25.39 -4.86 33.19
C LEU A 218 26.55 -5.82 32.91
N LEU A 219 26.33 -6.83 32.08
CA LEU A 219 27.39 -7.78 31.73
C LEU A 219 28.57 -7.10 31.03
N CYS A 220 28.32 -6.01 30.27
CA CYS A 220 29.39 -5.26 29.61
C CYS A 220 30.36 -4.54 30.58
N GLU A 221 30.02 -4.46 31.88
CA GLU A 221 30.93 -3.93 32.90
C GLU A 221 32.00 -4.95 33.33
N TYR A 222 31.90 -6.21 32.87
CA TYR A 222 32.83 -7.31 33.13
C TYR A 222 33.61 -7.66 31.84
N PRO A 223 34.76 -7.00 31.56
CA PRO A 223 35.45 -7.06 30.27
C PRO A 223 35.92 -8.47 29.91
N ASP A 224 36.53 -9.19 30.85
CA ASP A 224 37.10 -10.51 30.59
C ASP A 224 36.02 -11.53 30.21
N ILE A 225 34.85 -11.40 30.83
CA ILE A 225 33.71 -12.31 30.62
C ILE A 225 33.02 -11.99 29.31
N ILE A 226 32.82 -10.71 28.99
CA ILE A 226 32.15 -10.34 27.75
C ILE A 226 33.02 -10.64 26.53
N GLU A 227 34.34 -10.48 26.62
CA GLU A 227 35.27 -10.82 25.52
C GLU A 227 35.37 -12.33 25.27
N ASP A 228 35.43 -13.14 26.34
CA ASP A 228 35.40 -14.60 26.21
C ASP A 228 34.05 -15.09 25.65
N LEU A 229 32.93 -14.59 26.17
CA LEU A 229 31.60 -14.94 25.66
C LEU A 229 31.37 -14.50 24.22
N GLU A 230 31.84 -13.30 23.82
CA GLU A 230 31.76 -12.84 22.43
C GLU A 230 32.47 -13.83 21.50
N THR A 231 33.67 -14.25 21.89
CA THR A 231 34.51 -15.17 21.11
C THR A 231 33.87 -16.55 21.01
N ARG A 232 33.48 -17.14 22.14
CA ARG A 232 32.83 -18.46 22.14
C ARG A 232 31.50 -18.47 21.40
N CYS A 233 30.66 -17.45 21.61
CA CYS A 233 29.41 -17.31 20.87
C CYS A 233 29.68 -17.20 19.36
N PHE A 234 30.71 -16.47 18.94
CA PHE A 234 31.04 -16.32 17.53
C PHE A 234 31.58 -17.60 16.89
N GLU A 235 32.42 -18.36 17.60
CA GLU A 235 33.08 -19.56 17.07
C GLU A 235 32.19 -20.80 17.09
N THR A 236 31.53 -21.07 18.23
CA THR A 236 30.81 -22.33 18.46
C THR A 236 29.30 -22.14 18.54
N GLY A 237 28.85 -20.93 18.86
CA GLY A 237 27.44 -20.62 19.12
C GLY A 237 26.95 -21.25 20.42
N MET A 238 26.54 -20.41 21.37
CA MET A 238 26.16 -20.86 22.72
C MET A 238 24.68 -20.63 22.98
N SER A 239 24.00 -21.63 23.55
CA SER A 239 22.68 -21.47 24.13
C SER A 239 22.68 -20.50 25.31
N TRP A 240 21.51 -19.91 25.59
CA TRP A 240 21.33 -19.07 26.77
C TRP A 240 21.62 -19.81 28.08
N ARG A 241 21.46 -21.13 28.10
CA ARG A 241 21.81 -21.97 29.26
C ARG A 241 23.33 -22.03 29.43
N GLU A 242 24.05 -22.35 28.36
CA GLU A 242 25.52 -22.43 28.38
C GLU A 242 26.16 -21.08 28.74
N ILE A 243 25.62 -19.97 28.23
CA ILE A 243 26.06 -18.62 28.60
C ILE A 243 25.83 -18.38 30.10
N ALA A 244 24.65 -18.73 30.62
CA ALA A 244 24.33 -18.52 32.03
C ALA A 244 25.16 -19.39 32.96
N GLU A 245 25.44 -20.64 32.57
CA GLU A 245 26.32 -21.55 33.31
C GLU A 245 27.76 -21.02 33.34
N HIS A 246 28.28 -20.58 32.20
CA HIS A 246 29.62 -20.01 32.11
C HIS A 246 29.77 -18.74 32.97
N VAL A 247 28.80 -17.82 32.92
CA VAL A 247 28.84 -16.62 33.77
C VAL A 247 28.78 -16.98 35.26
N LYS A 248 27.99 -17.98 35.65
CA LYS A 248 27.93 -18.47 37.04
C LYS A 248 29.21 -19.17 37.47
N GLU A 249 29.92 -19.82 36.56
CA GLU A 249 31.22 -20.43 36.82
C GLU A 249 32.28 -19.36 37.11
N VAL A 250 32.33 -18.30 36.29
CA VAL A 250 33.36 -17.26 36.40
C VAL A 250 33.07 -16.27 37.54
N ILE A 251 31.82 -15.86 37.74
CA ILE A 251 31.45 -14.84 38.76
C ILE A 251 31.00 -15.50 40.08
N GLY A 252 30.44 -16.70 40.04
CA GLY A 252 29.96 -17.45 41.21
C GLY A 252 28.50 -17.89 41.12
N LYS A 253 28.16 -18.96 41.86
CA LYS A 253 26.84 -19.63 41.80
C LYS A 253 25.65 -18.77 42.24
N GLY A 254 25.89 -17.63 42.88
CA GLY A 254 24.86 -16.69 43.37
C GLY A 254 24.32 -15.70 42.32
N VAL A 255 24.83 -15.71 41.08
CA VAL A 255 24.43 -14.79 40.02
C VAL A 255 23.03 -15.12 39.48
N VAL A 256 22.18 -14.08 39.38
CA VAL A 256 20.84 -14.18 38.79
C VAL A 256 20.74 -13.26 37.58
N PHE A 257 20.21 -13.77 36.46
CA PHE A 257 20.02 -12.94 35.26
C PHE A 257 18.69 -12.19 35.32
N ARG A 258 18.74 -10.86 35.45
CA ARG A 258 17.55 -10.00 35.46
C ARG A 258 17.08 -9.73 34.03
N GLY A 259 15.79 -9.89 33.77
CA GLY A 259 15.20 -9.73 32.43
C GLY A 259 15.25 -10.98 31.53
N ILE A 260 15.84 -12.08 32.02
CA ILE A 260 15.72 -13.42 31.41
C ILE A 260 14.64 -14.24 32.14
N ASP A 261 14.49 -14.04 33.46
CA ASP A 261 13.62 -14.82 34.35
C ASP A 261 12.16 -14.34 34.43
N GLY A 262 11.57 -14.01 33.29
CA GLY A 262 10.16 -13.67 33.20
C GLY A 262 9.60 -13.91 31.81
N GLN A 263 9.26 -15.17 31.53
CA GLN A 263 8.64 -15.70 30.29
C GLN A 263 9.61 -16.31 29.26
N LYS A 264 9.70 -17.65 29.30
CA LYS A 264 9.89 -18.55 28.14
C LYS A 264 11.00 -18.19 27.13
N LYS A 265 12.21 -17.86 27.58
CA LYS A 265 13.42 -17.89 26.71
C LYS A 265 14.35 -19.07 26.94
N VAL A 266 14.17 -19.83 28.02
CA VAL A 266 14.94 -21.06 28.36
C VAL A 266 14.62 -22.25 27.43
N GLY A 267 13.92 -22.01 26.31
CA GLY A 267 13.62 -23.00 25.27
C GLY A 267 13.82 -22.49 23.83
N ARG A 268 14.60 -21.42 23.60
CA ARG A 268 14.87 -20.88 22.26
C ARG A 268 16.36 -20.76 21.96
N ASN A 269 16.69 -20.98 20.68
CA ASN A 269 18.03 -21.03 20.07
C ASN A 269 19.00 -19.96 20.64
N GLY A 270 20.24 -20.40 20.87
CA GLY A 270 21.35 -19.63 21.43
C GLY A 270 21.78 -18.39 20.65
N ILE A 271 22.82 -17.73 21.18
CA ILE A 271 23.58 -16.68 20.51
C ILE A 271 24.69 -17.36 19.69
N GLY A 272 24.74 -17.11 18.40
CA GLY A 272 25.80 -17.64 17.55
C GLY A 272 25.88 -16.98 16.19
N PRO A 273 26.88 -17.33 15.37
CA PRO A 273 26.98 -16.83 14.01
C PRO A 273 25.72 -17.21 13.23
N ALA A 274 25.27 -16.30 12.36
CA ALA A 274 24.07 -16.53 11.57
C ALA A 274 24.32 -17.66 10.55
N LYS A 275 23.59 -18.78 10.65
CA LYS A 275 23.74 -19.92 9.75
C LYS A 275 23.29 -19.59 8.31
N LEU A 276 24.09 -20.04 7.34
CA LEU A 276 24.05 -19.74 5.89
C LEU A 276 22.82 -20.24 5.09
N GLU A 277 21.78 -20.78 5.72
CA GLU A 277 20.70 -21.52 5.02
C GLU A 277 19.74 -20.66 4.13
N THR A 278 20.10 -19.42 3.75
CA THR A 278 19.20 -18.49 3.05
C THR A 278 19.74 -17.92 1.74
N ILE A 279 20.48 -18.74 0.99
CA ILE A 279 20.70 -18.51 -0.44
C ILE A 279 20.08 -19.71 -1.15
N ASP A 280 19.09 -19.48 -2.02
CA ASP A 280 18.66 -20.51 -2.96
C ASP A 280 19.78 -20.72 -4.01
N GLU A 281 19.83 -21.89 -4.66
CA GLU A 281 20.83 -22.23 -5.69
C GLU A 281 20.89 -21.21 -6.86
N GLU A 282 19.94 -20.27 -6.92
CA GLU A 282 19.81 -19.20 -7.91
C GLU A 282 20.37 -17.84 -7.46
N GLY A 283 20.96 -17.73 -6.26
CA GLY A 283 21.63 -16.50 -5.79
C GLY A 283 20.68 -15.36 -5.42
N ASN A 284 19.39 -15.63 -5.14
CA ASN A 284 18.46 -14.57 -4.76
C ASN A 284 18.65 -14.20 -3.28
N SER A 285 19.39 -13.11 -3.04
CA SER A 285 19.51 -12.52 -1.69
C SER A 285 18.14 -12.24 -1.06
N THR A 286 17.99 -12.56 0.22
CA THR A 286 16.84 -12.10 1.01
C THR A 286 16.80 -10.57 0.96
N LYS A 287 15.75 -10.00 0.33
CA LYS A 287 15.59 -8.56 0.03
C LYS A 287 15.52 -7.63 1.25
N SER A 288 15.77 -8.14 2.44
CA SER A 288 15.70 -7.41 3.70
C SER A 288 17.01 -6.69 3.97
N THR A 289 16.95 -5.44 4.44
CA THR A 289 18.11 -4.62 4.83
C THR A 289 18.03 -4.30 6.32
N ALA A 290 19.16 -4.22 7.02
CA ALA A 290 19.20 -3.73 8.39
C ALA A 290 18.90 -2.22 8.47
N SER A 291 18.74 -1.70 9.69
CA SER A 291 18.42 -0.29 9.91
C SER A 291 19.61 0.66 9.71
N MET A 292 20.84 0.14 9.69
CA MET A 292 22.09 0.88 9.55
C MET A 292 23.01 0.27 8.47
N SER A 293 24.08 0.97 8.11
CA SER A 293 25.12 0.52 7.17
C SER A 293 26.14 -0.36 7.89
N VAL A 294 26.98 -1.05 7.12
CA VAL A 294 28.07 -1.88 7.64
C VAL A 294 29.02 -1.00 8.46
N GLU A 295 29.50 0.07 7.85
CA GLU A 295 30.39 1.06 8.45
C GLU A 295 29.88 1.59 9.80
N ALA A 296 28.61 2.01 9.89
CA ALA A 296 28.08 2.53 11.14
C ALA A 296 28.00 1.44 12.24
N ALA A 297 27.69 0.20 11.87
CA ALA A 297 27.65 -0.90 12.83
C ALA A 297 29.05 -1.27 13.33
N VAL A 298 30.06 -1.27 12.45
CA VAL A 298 31.47 -1.50 12.80
C VAL A 298 32.00 -0.41 13.73
N MET A 299 31.72 0.87 13.44
CA MET A 299 32.08 1.97 14.34
C MET A 299 31.45 1.82 15.72
N ILE A 300 30.15 1.48 15.77
CA ILE A 300 29.46 1.25 17.05
C ILE A 300 30.07 0.05 17.78
N TYR A 301 30.39 -1.04 17.08
CA TYR A 301 31.02 -2.22 17.66
C TYR A 301 32.35 -1.89 18.32
N HIS A 302 33.25 -1.19 17.63
CA HIS A 302 34.54 -0.78 18.22
C HIS A 302 34.34 0.17 19.40
N GLN A 303 33.41 1.11 19.31
CA GLN A 303 33.11 2.01 20.42
C GLN A 303 32.52 1.26 21.63
N MET A 304 31.70 0.23 21.41
CA MET A 304 31.19 -0.62 22.49
C MET A 304 32.31 -1.34 23.23
N LYS A 305 33.32 -1.84 22.50
CA LYS A 305 34.49 -2.48 23.10
C LYS A 305 35.36 -1.49 23.86
N ALA A 306 35.61 -0.32 23.29
CA ALA A 306 36.41 0.73 23.91
C ALA A 306 35.76 1.25 25.21
N ASP A 307 34.47 1.57 25.16
CA ASP A 307 33.74 2.18 26.28
C ASP A 307 33.11 1.16 27.22
N ARG A 308 33.18 -0.14 26.88
CA ARG A 308 32.57 -1.25 27.63
C ARG A 308 31.08 -1.01 27.91
N CYS A 309 30.36 -0.63 26.86
CA CYS A 309 29.00 -0.14 27.01
C CYS A 309 28.03 -0.73 25.98
N ARG A 310 26.74 -0.48 26.21
CA ARG A 310 25.67 -0.87 25.29
C ARG A 310 25.79 -0.12 23.96
N ALA A 311 25.34 -0.75 22.88
CA ALA A 311 25.28 -0.16 21.54
C ALA A 311 24.61 1.23 21.51
N ALA A 312 23.59 1.45 22.35
CA ALA A 312 22.91 2.75 22.45
C ALA A 312 23.82 3.86 23.01
N THR A 313 24.66 3.53 24.00
CA THR A 313 25.62 4.44 24.61
C THR A 313 26.77 4.72 23.65
N ALA A 314 27.40 3.68 23.09
CA ALA A 314 28.44 3.78 22.08
C ALA A 314 28.01 4.63 20.86
N LYS A 315 26.79 4.38 20.37
CA LYS A 315 26.19 5.19 19.30
C LYS A 315 26.05 6.66 19.70
N LYS A 316 25.66 6.95 20.95
CA LYS A 316 25.56 8.33 21.45
C LYS A 316 26.94 8.99 21.50
N THR A 317 27.96 8.31 22.01
CA THR A 317 29.36 8.80 22.02
C THR A 317 29.83 9.19 20.63
N LEU A 318 29.61 8.32 19.64
CA LEU A 318 30.00 8.58 18.24
C LEU A 318 29.20 9.73 17.60
N ILE A 319 27.95 9.92 18.00
CA ILE A 319 27.14 11.07 17.56
C ILE A 319 27.67 12.37 18.16
N ASP A 320 27.96 12.37 19.46
CA ASP A 320 28.45 13.54 20.19
C ASP A 320 29.86 13.93 19.68
N ALA A 321 30.67 12.95 19.26
CA ALA A 321 31.96 13.14 18.61
C ALA A 321 31.87 13.55 17.12
N GLY A 322 30.68 13.59 16.53
CA GLY A 322 30.46 13.93 15.13
C GLY A 322 30.84 12.85 14.11
N ALA A 323 31.31 11.68 14.57
CA ALA A 323 31.67 10.54 13.74
C ALA A 323 30.44 9.83 13.13
N LEU A 324 29.32 9.84 13.85
CA LEU A 324 28.01 9.43 13.33
C LEU A 324 27.05 10.61 13.37
N SER A 325 26.03 10.57 12.51
CA SER A 325 24.93 11.53 12.57
C SER A 325 23.83 11.04 13.52
N ALA A 326 23.34 11.95 14.36
CA ALA A 326 22.08 11.73 15.05
C ALA A 326 20.98 11.44 14.01
N PRO A 327 20.04 10.51 14.30
CA PRO A 327 18.80 10.44 13.54
C PRO A 327 18.17 11.83 13.53
N LEU A 328 17.76 12.30 12.36
CA LEU A 328 17.16 13.62 12.23
C LEU A 328 16.06 13.83 13.27
N THR A 329 16.29 14.75 14.19
CA THR A 329 15.28 15.19 15.13
C THR A 329 14.52 16.38 14.55
N ALA A 330 13.35 16.67 15.11
CA ALA A 330 12.62 17.90 14.81
C ALA A 330 13.49 19.16 15.06
N LYS A 331 14.48 19.08 15.97
CA LYS A 331 15.43 20.17 16.25
C LYS A 331 16.50 20.31 15.16
N ASP A 332 17.00 19.22 14.58
CA ASP A 332 18.01 19.25 13.49
C ASP A 332 17.44 19.78 12.17
N ILE A 333 16.14 19.62 11.98
CA ILE A 333 15.36 20.13 10.85
C ILE A 333 15.21 21.67 10.90
N LYS A 334 15.49 22.30 12.04
CA LYS A 334 15.38 23.75 12.27
C LYS A 334 16.58 24.48 11.64
N ARG A 335 16.70 24.46 10.31
CA ARG A 335 17.57 25.38 9.55
C ARG A 335 16.74 26.55 9.03
N GLY A 336 16.70 27.61 9.84
CA GLY A 336 16.12 28.88 9.47
C GLY A 336 14.60 28.92 9.51
N ASP A 337 14.08 30.14 9.41
CA ASP A 337 12.69 30.51 9.69
C ASP A 337 11.69 30.08 8.57
N ARG A 338 12.00 29.00 7.84
CA ARG A 338 11.30 28.52 6.63
C ARG A 338 10.79 27.08 6.76
N THR A 339 9.65 26.80 6.15
CA THR A 339 9.10 25.44 5.99
C THR A 339 10.01 24.64 5.05
N LEU A 340 10.41 23.42 5.43
CA LEU A 340 11.09 22.52 4.50
C LEU A 340 10.12 22.07 3.41
N THR A 341 10.59 22.11 2.17
CA THR A 341 9.86 21.58 1.03
C THR A 341 9.73 20.06 1.14
N ILE A 342 8.73 19.49 0.45
CA ILE A 342 8.60 18.03 0.26
C ILE A 342 9.92 17.41 -0.16
N THR A 343 10.62 18.04 -1.11
CA THR A 343 11.85 17.51 -1.67
C THR A 343 12.94 17.41 -0.61
N GLU A 344 13.11 18.46 0.21
CA GLU A 344 14.09 18.47 1.30
C GLU A 344 13.77 17.42 2.36
N LEU A 345 12.50 17.27 2.76
CA LEU A 345 12.09 16.22 3.70
C LEU A 345 12.19 14.81 3.13
N MET A 346 11.99 14.64 1.83
CA MET A 346 12.14 13.36 1.14
C MET A 346 13.60 12.93 1.03
N ASP A 347 14.51 13.86 0.79
CA ASP A 347 15.95 13.60 0.79
C ASP A 347 16.44 13.27 2.21
N MET A 348 15.86 13.94 3.21
CA MET A 348 16.18 13.77 4.63
C MET A 348 15.58 12.49 5.27
N ALA A 349 14.33 12.13 4.97
CA ALA A 349 13.62 10.99 5.56
C ALA A 349 13.87 9.63 4.84
N GLY A 350 14.78 9.59 3.87
CA GLY A 350 15.14 8.37 3.15
C GLY A 350 14.15 7.97 2.06
N ARG A 351 13.85 8.90 1.13
CA ARG A 351 13.04 8.72 -0.09
C ARG A 351 11.66 8.11 0.17
N ILE A 352 10.68 8.96 0.52
CA ILE A 352 9.27 8.57 0.59
C ILE A 352 8.76 8.21 -0.82
N THR A 353 8.75 6.93 -1.18
CA THR A 353 8.33 6.52 -2.54
C THR A 353 6.81 6.43 -2.71
N ASP A 354 6.05 6.42 -1.61
CA ASP A 354 4.59 6.30 -1.67
C ASP A 354 3.94 7.60 -2.19
N PRO A 355 3.27 7.57 -3.35
CA PRO A 355 2.65 8.74 -3.96
C PRO A 355 1.45 9.29 -3.17
N THR A 356 0.78 8.45 -2.37
CA THR A 356 -0.31 8.84 -1.47
C THR A 356 0.21 9.75 -0.39
N ILE A 357 1.27 9.31 0.29
CA ILE A 357 1.91 10.08 1.36
C ILE A 357 2.44 11.42 0.81
N ARG A 358 3.08 11.40 -0.36
CA ARG A 358 3.55 12.62 -1.04
C ARG A 358 2.41 13.60 -1.35
N ALA A 359 1.29 13.09 -1.85
CA ALA A 359 0.14 13.92 -2.18
C ALA A 359 -0.47 14.56 -0.92
N ILE A 360 -0.61 13.79 0.16
CA ILE A 360 -1.12 14.26 1.45
C ILE A 360 -0.21 15.34 2.02
N TYR A 361 1.10 15.08 2.10
CA TYR A 361 2.06 16.06 2.59
C TYR A 361 1.95 17.37 1.80
N HIS A 362 1.89 17.29 0.47
CA HIS A 362 1.75 18.47 -0.37
C HIS A 362 0.47 19.25 -0.08
N GLN A 363 -0.66 18.56 0.17
CA GLN A 363 -1.88 19.25 0.56
C GLN A 363 -1.76 19.91 1.93
N VAL A 364 -1.07 19.28 2.89
CA VAL A 364 -0.81 19.87 4.22
C VAL A 364 0.09 21.09 4.11
N GLU A 365 1.24 20.98 3.46
CA GLU A 365 2.18 22.09 3.22
C GLU A 365 1.47 23.30 2.59
N MET A 366 0.75 23.05 1.50
CA MET A 366 -0.01 24.08 0.80
C MET A 366 -1.08 24.75 1.69
N LEU A 367 -1.78 23.97 2.51
CA LEU A 367 -2.83 24.47 3.39
C LEU A 367 -2.22 25.28 4.54
N VAL A 368 -1.20 24.74 5.20
CA VAL A 368 -0.53 25.37 6.34
C VAL A 368 0.12 26.68 5.91
N ASN A 369 0.83 26.72 4.79
CA ASN A 369 1.43 27.96 4.28
C ASN A 369 0.38 29.04 4.00
N GLU A 370 -0.77 28.67 3.41
CA GLU A 370 -1.88 29.62 3.18
C GLU A 370 -2.52 30.08 4.50
N LEU A 371 -2.66 29.19 5.49
CA LEU A 371 -3.17 29.55 6.82
C LEU A 371 -2.20 30.51 7.56
N ILE A 372 -0.89 30.29 7.43
CA ILE A 372 0.13 31.19 7.96
C ILE A 372 0.08 32.54 7.25
N ALA A 373 -0.04 32.57 5.93
CA ALA A 373 -0.16 33.82 5.18
C ALA A 373 -1.39 34.64 5.62
N ARG A 374 -2.52 33.98 5.89
CA ARG A 374 -3.78 34.64 6.24
C ARG A 374 -3.91 35.01 7.72
N PHE A 375 -3.45 34.14 8.61
CA PHE A 375 -3.68 34.29 10.05
C PHE A 375 -2.40 34.58 10.83
N GLY A 376 -1.21 34.42 10.23
CA GLY A 376 0.13 34.54 10.84
C GLY A 376 0.61 33.24 11.50
N LYS A 377 1.92 33.12 11.77
CA LYS A 377 2.55 31.93 12.39
C LYS A 377 1.85 31.50 13.71
N PRO A 378 1.55 30.20 13.92
CA PRO A 378 0.94 29.69 15.15
C PRO A 378 1.95 29.57 16.30
N GLU A 379 1.48 29.75 17.54
CA GLU A 379 2.28 29.53 18.76
C GLU A 379 2.21 28.07 19.25
N ARG A 380 1.20 27.32 18.77
CA ARG A 380 1.04 25.89 19.01
C ARG A 380 0.38 25.23 17.80
N ILE A 381 0.83 24.03 17.46
CA ILE A 381 0.17 23.14 16.49
C ILE A 381 -0.30 21.88 17.22
N VAL A 382 -1.55 21.47 17.01
CA VAL A 382 -2.12 20.23 17.59
C VAL A 382 -2.59 19.31 16.48
N ILE A 383 -2.16 18.06 16.51
CA ILE A 383 -2.42 17.08 15.44
C ILE A 383 -3.11 15.86 16.06
N GLU A 384 -4.10 15.30 15.38
CA GLU A 384 -4.64 13.98 15.74
C GLU A 384 -3.72 12.85 15.29
N ALA A 385 -3.48 11.88 16.16
CA ALA A 385 -2.79 10.64 15.84
C ALA A 385 -3.57 9.42 16.36
N GLN A 386 -3.45 8.30 15.66
CA GLN A 386 -3.95 6.98 16.05
C GLN A 386 -3.19 6.38 17.23
N LYS A 387 -2.14 7.03 17.74
CA LYS A 387 -1.47 6.60 18.98
C LYS A 387 -2.49 6.63 20.13
N GLU A 388 -2.71 5.47 20.74
CA GLU A 388 -3.38 5.39 22.05
C GLU A 388 -2.52 6.15 23.07
N ILE A 389 -2.89 7.38 23.39
CA ILE A 389 -2.22 8.18 24.42
C ILE A 389 -3.02 8.02 25.71
N GLY A 390 -2.41 7.32 26.66
CA GLY A 390 -2.98 7.03 27.99
C GLY A 390 -2.23 5.94 28.74
N ARG A 391 -0.98 5.67 28.37
CA ARG A 391 -0.08 4.75 29.06
C ARG A 391 1.05 5.60 29.62
N SER A 392 1.40 5.42 30.90
CA SER A 392 2.57 6.06 31.49
C SER A 392 3.81 5.80 30.63
N ILE A 393 4.89 6.60 30.77
CA ILE A 393 6.17 6.31 30.10
C ILE A 393 6.56 4.83 30.36
N GLU A 394 6.33 4.36 31.58
CA GLU A 394 6.53 2.97 32.00
C GLU A 394 5.61 1.96 31.27
N ASP A 395 4.34 2.29 31.02
CA ASP A 395 3.41 1.46 30.25
C ASP A 395 3.69 1.50 28.74
N ILE A 396 4.22 2.61 28.22
CA ILE A 396 4.71 2.75 26.85
C ILE A 396 5.98 1.93 26.70
N GLU A 397 6.90 1.97 27.66
CA GLU A 397 8.09 1.13 27.73
C GLU A 397 7.72 -0.35 27.87
N LYS A 398 6.78 -0.73 28.75
CA LYS A 398 6.26 -2.10 28.88
C LYS A 398 5.50 -2.54 27.62
N ALA A 399 4.77 -1.65 26.95
CA ALA A 399 4.08 -1.97 25.69
C ALA A 399 5.04 -2.09 24.51
N MET A 400 6.05 -1.22 24.42
CA MET A 400 7.14 -1.30 23.44
C MET A 400 8.04 -2.50 23.72
N ALA A 401 8.28 -2.86 24.98
CA ALA A 401 8.98 -4.06 25.38
C ALA A 401 8.17 -5.31 25.03
N ARG A 402 6.86 -5.34 25.30
CA ARG A 402 5.95 -6.42 24.89
C ARG A 402 5.74 -6.49 23.38
N GLU A 403 5.76 -5.37 22.66
CA GLU A 403 5.73 -5.33 21.20
C GLU A 403 7.07 -5.74 20.61
N ARG A 404 8.21 -5.32 21.19
CA ARG A 404 9.54 -5.78 20.83
C ARG A 404 9.67 -7.27 21.12
N GLU A 405 9.19 -7.76 22.26
CA GLU A 405 9.08 -9.18 22.57
C GLU A 405 8.18 -9.88 21.58
N LYS A 406 6.94 -9.44 21.33
CA LYS A 406 6.06 -10.07 20.32
C LYS A 406 6.61 -9.96 18.91
N HIS A 407 7.38 -8.93 18.60
CA HIS A 407 8.08 -8.77 17.35
C HIS A 407 9.21 -9.79 17.29
N ILE A 408 10.07 -9.89 18.31
CA ILE A 408 11.16 -10.86 18.50
C ILE A 408 10.63 -12.32 18.51
N GLU A 409 9.49 -12.57 19.14
CA GLU A 409 8.71 -13.82 19.19
C GLU A 409 8.21 -14.18 17.78
N ARG A 410 7.62 -13.21 17.06
CA ARG A 410 7.30 -13.32 15.62
C ARG A 410 8.56 -13.33 14.74
N GLN A 411 9.73 -12.96 15.27
CA GLN A 411 10.99 -12.90 14.56
C GLN A 411 11.77 -14.21 14.60
N ARG A 412 11.68 -15.01 15.66
CA ARG A 412 12.60 -16.15 15.82
C ARG A 412 12.00 -17.53 15.55
N GLU A 413 10.67 -17.69 15.51
CA GLU A 413 10.09 -19.04 15.44
C GLU A 413 9.76 -19.57 14.02
N ASN A 414 10.20 -18.93 12.93
CA ASN A 414 9.97 -19.46 11.56
C ASN A 414 10.61 -18.61 10.42
N ARG A 415 11.50 -17.66 10.71
CA ARG A 415 11.71 -16.50 9.82
C ARG A 415 12.55 -16.67 8.58
N ALA A 416 13.61 -17.50 8.59
CA ALA A 416 14.48 -17.60 7.43
C ALA A 416 13.69 -17.94 6.14
N ARG A 417 12.75 -18.88 6.22
CA ARG A 417 11.85 -19.25 5.10
C ARG A 417 10.56 -18.42 5.04
N ASN A 418 9.90 -18.07 6.16
CA ASN A 418 8.61 -17.36 6.13
C ASN A 418 8.69 -15.84 5.92
N ALA A 419 9.83 -15.18 6.20
CA ALA A 419 9.98 -13.74 6.00
C ALA A 419 10.20 -13.36 4.52
N ALA A 420 10.72 -14.30 3.71
CA ALA A 420 10.82 -14.16 2.26
C ALA A 420 9.47 -14.42 1.54
N MET A 421 8.53 -15.09 2.20
CA MET A 421 7.24 -15.49 1.63
C MET A 421 6.13 -14.46 1.89
N GLY A 422 5.42 -14.04 0.85
CA GLY A 422 4.24 -13.17 0.98
C GLY A 422 3.10 -13.83 1.79
N THR A 423 2.16 -13.04 2.33
CA THR A 423 1.07 -13.52 3.21
C THR A 423 0.33 -14.75 2.67
N LYS A 424 0.08 -14.78 1.36
CA LYS A 424 -0.55 -15.90 0.66
C LYS A 424 0.28 -17.19 0.70
N ALA A 425 1.59 -17.10 0.52
CA ALA A 425 2.49 -18.25 0.59
C ALA A 425 2.66 -18.77 2.03
N ARG A 426 2.70 -17.86 3.02
CA ARG A 426 2.66 -18.24 4.43
C ARG A 426 1.38 -19.00 4.79
N PHE A 427 0.22 -18.51 4.32
CA PHE A 427 -1.05 -19.17 4.54
C PHE A 427 -1.09 -20.55 3.87
N ALA A 428 -0.63 -20.65 2.62
CA ALA A 428 -0.53 -21.93 1.90
C ALA A 428 0.30 -22.97 2.65
N ARG A 429 1.45 -22.56 3.21
CA ARG A 429 2.31 -23.44 4.00
C ARG A 429 1.63 -23.90 5.30
N LEU A 430 0.95 -22.99 6.01
CA LEU A 430 0.20 -23.34 7.22
C LEU A 430 -0.89 -24.37 6.92
N CYS A 431 -1.61 -24.19 5.81
CA CYS A 431 -2.60 -25.15 5.35
C CYS A 431 -1.99 -26.51 5.03
N ALA A 432 -0.83 -26.54 4.34
CA ALA A 432 -0.14 -27.78 4.03
C ALA A 432 0.32 -28.54 5.31
N ILE A 433 0.85 -27.83 6.30
CA ILE A 433 1.28 -28.43 7.58
C ILE A 433 0.09 -29.04 8.35
N ARG A 434 -1.07 -28.37 8.30
CA ARG A 434 -2.29 -28.83 8.99
C ARG A 434 -3.06 -29.90 8.21
N GLY A 435 -2.73 -30.11 6.93
CA GLY A 435 -3.52 -30.96 6.04
C GLY A 435 -4.89 -30.35 5.71
N ASP A 436 -5.02 -29.01 5.69
CA ASP A 436 -6.28 -28.33 5.47
C ASP A 436 -6.87 -28.70 4.08
N ARG A 437 -8.14 -29.11 4.05
CA ARG A 437 -8.88 -29.38 2.81
C ARG A 437 -9.54 -28.11 2.27
N CYS A 438 -9.98 -28.15 1.01
CA CYS A 438 -10.67 -27.06 0.34
C CYS A 438 -11.86 -26.60 1.19
N PHE A 439 -11.91 -25.32 1.51
CA PHE A 439 -12.98 -24.77 2.34
C PHE A 439 -14.36 -24.94 1.67
N ILE A 440 -14.44 -24.78 0.35
CA ILE A 440 -15.70 -24.79 -0.41
C ILE A 440 -16.24 -26.20 -0.68
N SER A 441 -15.37 -27.20 -0.89
CA SER A 441 -15.79 -28.53 -1.38
C SER A 441 -15.27 -29.72 -0.60
N ASP A 442 -14.47 -29.51 0.45
CA ASP A 442 -13.73 -30.56 1.14
C ASP A 442 -12.76 -31.37 0.27
N ARG A 443 -12.57 -31.06 -1.02
CA ARG A 443 -11.54 -31.70 -1.85
C ARG A 443 -10.13 -31.32 -1.39
N PRO A 444 -9.06 -32.05 -1.78
CA PRO A 444 -7.69 -31.62 -1.50
C PRO A 444 -7.45 -30.17 -1.96
N ALA A 445 -6.99 -29.30 -1.07
CA ALA A 445 -6.64 -27.94 -1.43
C ALA A 445 -5.26 -27.91 -2.07
N ALA A 446 -5.16 -27.40 -3.30
CA ALA A 446 -3.88 -27.26 -3.99
C ALA A 446 -3.40 -25.80 -4.08
N GLU A 447 -4.25 -24.83 -3.69
CA GLU A 447 -3.92 -23.41 -3.67
C GLU A 447 -4.66 -22.62 -2.58
N VAL A 448 -4.37 -21.32 -2.53
CA VAL A 448 -5.03 -20.35 -1.64
C VAL A 448 -5.88 -19.40 -2.47
N GLY A 449 -7.17 -19.33 -2.16
CA GLY A 449 -8.14 -18.44 -2.78
C GLY A 449 -8.37 -17.18 -1.97
N HIS A 450 -8.92 -16.15 -2.61
CA HIS A 450 -9.45 -14.98 -1.92
C HIS A 450 -10.98 -15.07 -1.87
N LEU A 451 -11.59 -14.88 -0.71
CA LEU A 451 -13.06 -14.83 -0.58
C LEU A 451 -13.63 -13.61 -1.31
N ILE A 452 -12.99 -12.46 -1.12
CA ILE A 452 -13.25 -11.26 -1.91
C ILE A 452 -12.07 -11.10 -2.86
N ALA A 453 -12.32 -11.15 -4.17
CA ALA A 453 -11.28 -11.01 -5.17
C ALA A 453 -10.62 -9.62 -5.13
N ASP A 454 -9.31 -9.55 -5.40
CA ASP A 454 -8.53 -8.30 -5.47
C ASP A 454 -9.17 -7.28 -6.43
N SER A 455 -9.72 -7.77 -7.56
CA SER A 455 -10.42 -6.95 -8.56
C SER A 455 -11.66 -6.21 -8.06
N ILE A 456 -12.23 -6.63 -6.92
CA ILE A 456 -13.38 -5.98 -6.27
C ILE A 456 -13.00 -5.40 -4.90
N GLY A 457 -11.70 -5.24 -4.63
CA GLY A 457 -11.14 -4.60 -3.44
C GLY A 457 -10.67 -5.58 -2.35
N GLY A 458 -10.61 -6.87 -2.62
CA GLY A 458 -10.16 -7.88 -1.66
C GLY A 458 -8.76 -7.61 -1.10
N THR A 459 -8.55 -7.88 0.19
CA THR A 459 -7.26 -7.69 0.86
C THR A 459 -6.46 -9.00 0.92
N LEU A 460 -5.14 -8.90 1.13
CA LEU A 460 -4.27 -10.04 1.43
C LEU A 460 -4.30 -10.42 2.93
N GLU A 461 -5.28 -9.95 3.67
CA GLU A 461 -5.45 -10.29 5.09
C GLU A 461 -5.81 -11.77 5.21
N MET A 462 -5.29 -12.43 6.25
CA MET A 462 -5.54 -13.86 6.47
C MET A 462 -7.03 -14.22 6.52
N ALA A 463 -7.88 -13.32 7.02
CA ALA A 463 -9.33 -13.53 7.07
C ALA A 463 -10.03 -13.45 5.70
N ASN A 464 -9.34 -13.01 4.65
CA ASN A 464 -9.82 -13.03 3.28
C ASN A 464 -9.25 -14.23 2.48
N LEU A 465 -8.43 -15.07 3.10
CA LEU A 465 -7.77 -16.20 2.46
C LEU A 465 -8.39 -17.53 2.91
N ILE A 466 -8.55 -18.46 1.97
CA ILE A 466 -9.00 -19.83 2.25
C ILE A 466 -8.19 -20.86 1.47
N PRO A 467 -7.97 -22.07 2.02
CA PRO A 467 -7.50 -23.20 1.23
C PRO A 467 -8.59 -23.57 0.22
N ILE A 468 -8.24 -23.69 -1.05
CA ILE A 468 -9.21 -23.95 -2.12
C ILE A 468 -8.63 -24.85 -3.21
N ASP A 469 -9.52 -25.56 -3.88
CA ASP A 469 -9.23 -26.28 -5.12
C ASP A 469 -9.09 -25.31 -6.30
N PRO A 470 -8.08 -25.44 -7.19
CA PRO A 470 -7.87 -24.54 -8.32
C PRO A 470 -9.04 -24.46 -9.32
N ALA A 471 -9.75 -25.55 -9.56
CA ALA A 471 -10.91 -25.55 -10.44
C ALA A 471 -12.05 -24.74 -9.82
N ILE A 472 -12.26 -24.89 -8.51
CA ILE A 472 -13.29 -24.16 -7.76
C ILE A 472 -12.94 -22.68 -7.64
N ASN A 473 -11.67 -22.33 -7.42
CA ASN A 473 -11.26 -20.93 -7.41
C ASN A 473 -11.44 -20.27 -8.78
N LYS A 474 -11.16 -21.01 -9.86
CA LYS A 474 -11.44 -20.55 -11.23
C LYS A 474 -12.93 -20.37 -11.48
N GLU A 475 -13.76 -21.29 -11.00
CA GLU A 475 -15.23 -21.20 -11.06
C GLU A 475 -15.73 -19.98 -10.29
N MET A 476 -15.22 -19.73 -9.08
CA MET A 476 -15.56 -18.58 -8.25
C MET A 476 -15.27 -17.26 -9.00
N GLY A 477 -14.06 -17.13 -9.56
CA GLY A 477 -13.67 -15.95 -10.34
C GLY A 477 -13.75 -14.64 -9.53
N ASN A 478 -14.33 -13.58 -10.12
CA ASN A 478 -14.48 -12.26 -9.49
C ASN A 478 -15.81 -12.09 -8.73
N ARG A 479 -16.32 -13.19 -8.16
CA ARG A 479 -17.56 -13.26 -7.39
C ARG A 479 -17.26 -13.60 -5.93
N THR A 480 -18.14 -13.21 -5.01
CA THR A 480 -18.08 -13.69 -3.62
C THR A 480 -18.52 -15.17 -3.56
N PRO A 481 -18.19 -15.91 -2.47
CA PRO A 481 -18.67 -17.28 -2.31
C PRO A 481 -20.19 -17.38 -2.39
N TYR A 482 -20.92 -16.40 -1.85
CA TYR A 482 -22.38 -16.34 -1.95
C TYR A 482 -22.83 -16.24 -3.41
N GLU A 483 -22.27 -15.29 -4.17
CA GLU A 483 -22.59 -15.07 -5.58
C GLU A 483 -22.24 -16.29 -6.47
N ALA A 484 -21.16 -16.98 -6.15
CA ALA A 484 -20.67 -18.12 -6.92
C ALA A 484 -21.44 -19.42 -6.58
N PHE A 485 -21.68 -19.70 -5.30
CA PHE A 485 -22.00 -21.05 -4.84
C PHE A 485 -23.35 -21.19 -4.15
N ARG A 486 -24.10 -20.11 -3.83
CA ARG A 486 -25.43 -20.16 -3.18
C ARG A 486 -26.39 -21.18 -3.79
N LYS A 487 -26.37 -21.33 -5.12
CA LYS A 487 -27.27 -22.20 -5.88
C LYS A 487 -26.63 -23.54 -6.27
N THR A 488 -25.53 -23.91 -5.63
CA THR A 488 -24.77 -25.13 -5.92
C THR A 488 -24.76 -26.04 -4.71
N GLU A 489 -24.41 -27.32 -4.91
CA GLU A 489 -24.24 -28.30 -3.83
C GLU A 489 -23.19 -27.86 -2.77
N TYR A 490 -22.20 -27.06 -3.18
CA TYR A 490 -21.14 -26.55 -2.31
C TYR A 490 -21.67 -25.65 -1.18
N TRP A 491 -22.84 -25.02 -1.35
CA TRP A 491 -23.39 -24.13 -0.32
C TRP A 491 -23.66 -24.84 1.00
N SER A 492 -24.12 -26.09 0.95
CA SER A 492 -24.37 -26.92 2.13
C SER A 492 -23.09 -27.17 2.94
N ILE A 493 -21.97 -27.40 2.25
CA ILE A 493 -20.64 -27.61 2.85
C ILE A 493 -20.17 -26.32 3.53
N ILE A 494 -20.29 -25.18 2.83
CA ILE A 494 -19.93 -23.86 3.35
C ILE A 494 -20.72 -23.57 4.64
N GLN A 495 -22.03 -23.76 4.62
CA GLN A 495 -22.88 -23.50 5.78
C GLN A 495 -22.48 -24.37 6.98
N ARG A 496 -22.22 -25.66 6.75
CA ARG A 496 -21.77 -26.58 7.81
C ARG A 496 -20.46 -26.12 8.46
N LYS A 497 -19.49 -25.68 7.65
CA LYS A 497 -18.19 -25.19 8.16
C LYS A 497 -18.31 -23.86 8.90
N LEU A 498 -19.15 -22.94 8.40
CA LEU A 498 -19.43 -21.70 9.10
C LEU A 498 -20.11 -21.96 10.45
N GLN A 499 -21.04 -22.92 10.50
CA GLN A 499 -21.69 -23.32 11.75
C GLN A 499 -20.68 -23.91 12.74
N ALA A 500 -19.81 -24.81 12.30
CA ALA A 500 -18.77 -25.38 13.16
C ALA A 500 -17.84 -24.30 13.76
N LEU A 501 -17.42 -23.33 12.94
CA LEU A 501 -16.62 -22.20 13.42
C LEU A 501 -17.39 -21.31 14.42
N GLU A 502 -18.70 -21.10 14.20
CA GLU A 502 -19.55 -20.37 15.14
C GLU A 502 -19.68 -21.11 16.48
N ASP A 503 -19.84 -22.42 16.43
CA ASP A 503 -19.98 -23.28 17.59
C ASP A 503 -18.68 -23.31 18.41
N GLU A 504 -17.51 -23.32 17.76
CA GLU A 504 -16.21 -23.14 18.42
C GLU A 504 -16.14 -21.80 19.18
N VAL A 505 -16.62 -20.71 18.56
CA VAL A 505 -16.66 -19.39 19.22
C VAL A 505 -17.65 -19.36 20.37
N LYS A 506 -18.80 -20.05 20.26
CA LYS A 506 -19.80 -20.18 21.34
C LYS A 506 -19.29 -21.03 22.51
N ALA A 507 -18.48 -22.06 22.22
CA ALA A 507 -17.85 -22.90 23.24
C ALA A 507 -16.86 -22.10 24.11
N LEU A 508 -16.28 -21.01 23.58
CA LEU A 508 -15.53 -20.05 24.38
C LEU A 508 -16.52 -19.27 25.27
N LYS A 509 -16.57 -19.60 26.57
CA LYS A 509 -17.46 -18.90 27.52
C LYS A 509 -17.15 -17.39 27.55
N PRO A 510 -18.15 -16.50 27.38
CA PRO A 510 -17.95 -15.06 27.55
C PRO A 510 -17.55 -14.78 29.01
N PRO A 511 -16.38 -14.19 29.28
CA PRO A 511 -15.92 -14.03 30.64
C PRO A 511 -16.75 -12.98 31.39
N LYS A 512 -17.07 -13.26 32.66
CA LYS A 512 -17.71 -12.31 33.57
C LYS A 512 -16.66 -11.31 34.05
N GLY A 513 -16.50 -10.18 33.34
CA GLY A 513 -15.58 -9.10 33.70
C GLY A 513 -15.00 -8.35 32.49
N THR A 514 -14.47 -7.14 32.70
CA THR A 514 -14.07 -6.24 31.60
C THR A 514 -12.61 -6.32 31.16
N LYS A 515 -11.74 -7.08 31.84
CA LYS A 515 -10.29 -7.13 31.55
C LYS A 515 -9.66 -8.48 31.93
N GLY A 516 -8.91 -9.10 31.01
CA GLY A 516 -8.15 -10.34 31.26
C GLY A 516 -7.77 -11.13 29.99
N THR A 517 -6.96 -12.18 30.17
CA THR A 517 -6.49 -13.06 29.07
C THR A 517 -7.65 -13.80 28.39
N ALA A 518 -8.58 -14.37 29.17
CA ALA A 518 -9.77 -15.04 28.65
C ALA A 518 -10.69 -14.08 27.85
N TRP A 519 -10.86 -12.84 28.35
CA TRP A 519 -11.61 -11.79 27.65
C TRP A 519 -10.99 -11.46 26.29
N THR A 520 -9.66 -11.34 26.25
CA THR A 520 -8.91 -11.08 25.02
C THR A 520 -9.01 -12.25 24.04
N ILE A 521 -8.98 -13.49 24.51
CA ILE A 521 -9.10 -14.69 23.68
C ILE A 521 -10.50 -14.77 23.06
N TYR A 522 -11.55 -14.66 23.87
CA TYR A 522 -12.94 -14.68 23.40
C TYR A 522 -13.21 -13.58 22.36
N HIS A 523 -12.90 -12.32 22.69
CA HIS A 523 -13.18 -11.21 21.78
C HIS A 523 -12.33 -11.27 20.51
N ARG A 524 -11.11 -11.81 20.57
CA ARG A 524 -10.30 -12.03 19.36
C ARG A 524 -10.89 -13.12 18.47
N ALA A 525 -11.28 -14.26 19.04
CA ALA A 525 -11.88 -15.36 18.30
C ALA A 525 -13.21 -14.92 17.66
N LYS A 526 -14.07 -14.25 18.44
CA LYS A 526 -15.32 -13.67 17.96
C LYS A 526 -15.09 -12.65 16.85
N HIS A 527 -14.19 -11.70 17.05
CA HIS A 527 -13.88 -10.69 16.03
C HIS A 527 -13.33 -11.33 14.74
N GLN A 528 -12.49 -12.35 14.87
CA GLN A 528 -11.96 -13.08 13.72
C GLN A 528 -13.05 -13.84 12.97
N PHE A 529 -13.99 -14.48 13.68
CA PHE A 529 -15.15 -15.14 13.08
C PHE A 529 -16.09 -14.12 12.41
N ASP A 530 -16.49 -13.08 13.13
CA ASP A 530 -17.38 -12.03 12.61
C ASP A 530 -16.80 -11.43 11.33
N PHE A 531 -15.48 -11.17 11.32
CA PHE A 531 -14.77 -10.64 10.16
C PHE A 531 -14.66 -11.67 9.03
N PHE A 532 -14.62 -12.97 9.29
CA PHE A 532 -14.61 -13.99 8.25
C PHE A 532 -16.01 -14.26 7.67
N ALA A 533 -17.00 -14.49 8.54
CA ALA A 533 -18.34 -14.99 8.22
C ALA A 533 -19.14 -14.03 7.34
N TRP A 534 -19.04 -12.71 7.55
CA TRP A 534 -19.80 -11.75 6.75
C TRP A 534 -19.48 -11.81 5.24
N ARG A 535 -18.29 -12.32 4.86
CA ARG A 535 -17.86 -12.47 3.46
C ARG A 535 -18.65 -13.54 2.69
N PHE A 536 -19.43 -14.35 3.40
CA PHE A 536 -20.36 -15.34 2.84
C PHE A 536 -21.81 -14.84 2.80
N GLN A 537 -22.09 -13.59 3.20
CA GLN A 537 -23.45 -13.03 3.16
C GLN A 537 -23.80 -12.49 1.77
N SER A 538 -25.09 -12.36 1.49
CA SER A 538 -25.61 -11.84 0.21
C SER A 538 -25.17 -10.40 -0.08
N ASN A 539 -25.01 -9.60 0.96
CA ASN A 539 -24.57 -8.21 0.88
C ASN A 539 -23.04 -8.05 0.98
N ALA A 540 -22.25 -9.13 1.01
CA ALA A 540 -20.81 -9.07 1.21
C ALA A 540 -20.11 -8.12 0.21
N ARG A 541 -20.52 -8.13 -1.06
CA ARG A 541 -19.95 -7.22 -2.06
C ARG A 541 -20.25 -5.76 -1.75
N GLU A 542 -21.49 -5.43 -1.41
CA GLU A 542 -21.90 -4.06 -1.09
C GLU A 542 -21.27 -3.56 0.21
N THR A 543 -21.28 -4.39 1.24
CA THR A 543 -20.69 -4.10 2.55
C THR A 543 -19.19 -3.89 2.40
N HIS A 544 -18.50 -4.71 1.58
CA HIS A 544 -17.09 -4.49 1.26
C HIS A 544 -16.88 -3.17 0.55
N GLN A 545 -17.62 -2.89 -0.52
CA GLN A 545 -17.47 -1.66 -1.30
C GLN A 545 -17.77 -0.39 -0.49
N ARG A 546 -18.72 -0.45 0.46
CA ARG A 546 -19.02 0.66 1.39
C ARG A 546 -17.92 0.88 2.42
N ASN A 547 -17.34 -0.21 2.95
CA ASN A 547 -16.35 -0.16 4.02
C ASN A 547 -14.90 -0.15 3.53
N PHE A 548 -14.68 -0.36 2.23
CA PHE A 548 -13.37 -0.39 1.61
C PHE A 548 -12.68 0.96 1.80
N ARG A 549 -11.62 0.95 2.62
CA ARG A 549 -10.69 2.07 2.76
C ARG A 549 -9.41 1.68 2.01
N PRO A 550 -9.07 2.35 0.90
CA PRO A 550 -7.89 1.99 0.11
C PRO A 550 -6.55 2.13 0.86
N GLY A 551 -6.50 2.78 2.03
CA GLY A 551 -5.28 2.89 2.84
C GLY A 551 -5.27 1.94 4.03
N SER A 552 -4.14 1.29 4.27
CA SER A 552 -3.95 0.51 5.50
C SER A 552 -3.78 1.46 6.68
N LEU A 553 -4.11 1.01 7.89
CA LEU A 553 -3.80 1.74 9.13
C LEU A 553 -2.30 2.10 9.23
N ASP A 554 -1.43 1.33 8.57
CA ASP A 554 0.01 1.60 8.47
C ASP A 554 0.33 2.87 7.68
N ASP A 555 -0.45 3.21 6.63
CA ASP A 555 -0.29 4.45 5.86
C ASP A 555 -0.53 5.68 6.75
N LEU A 556 -1.57 5.63 7.61
CA LEU A 556 -1.91 6.69 8.56
C LEU A 556 -0.82 6.89 9.61
N ARG A 557 -0.28 5.79 10.17
CA ARG A 557 0.83 5.85 11.15
C ARG A 557 2.10 6.46 10.55
N TRP A 558 2.36 6.24 9.27
CA TRP A 558 3.45 6.90 8.54
C TRP A 558 3.18 8.38 8.28
N ILE A 559 1.95 8.74 7.87
CA ILE A 559 1.52 10.12 7.68
C ILE A 559 1.71 10.93 8.97
N GLU A 560 1.34 10.38 10.12
CA GLU A 560 1.47 11.03 11.43
C GLU A 560 2.92 11.42 11.77
N ASN A 561 3.88 10.50 11.59
CA ASN A 561 5.29 10.78 11.89
C ASN A 561 5.88 11.81 10.92
N LEU A 562 5.50 11.76 9.65
CA LEU A 562 5.95 12.73 8.64
C LEU A 562 5.29 14.11 8.81
N LEU A 563 4.04 14.14 9.27
CA LEU A 563 3.36 15.40 9.58
C LEU A 563 4.08 16.16 10.68
N PHE A 564 4.47 15.44 11.74
CA PHE A 564 5.27 16.00 12.83
C PHE A 564 6.57 16.61 12.32
N LEU A 565 7.30 15.90 11.45
CA LEU A 565 8.54 16.40 10.86
C LEU A 565 8.30 17.61 9.93
N GLY A 566 7.18 17.64 9.20
CA GLY A 566 6.83 18.72 8.29
C GLY A 566 6.43 20.02 8.97
N VAL A 567 5.77 19.95 10.12
CA VAL A 567 5.33 21.14 10.87
C VAL A 567 6.34 21.60 11.93
N ALA A 568 7.31 20.76 12.29
CA ALA A 568 8.39 21.09 13.24
C ALA A 568 9.15 22.39 12.93
N PRO A 569 9.49 22.72 11.66
CA PRO A 569 10.11 24.01 11.33
C PRO A 569 9.24 25.23 11.65
N ILE A 570 7.92 25.06 11.73
CA ILE A 570 6.95 26.16 11.82
C ILE A 570 6.71 26.58 13.26
N CYS A 571 6.68 25.60 14.17
CA CYS A 571 6.31 25.81 15.56
C CYS A 571 7.00 24.81 16.48
N ASP A 572 7.65 25.29 17.53
CA ASP A 572 8.33 24.43 18.52
C ASP A 572 7.34 23.70 19.45
N ASN A 573 6.12 24.22 19.60
CA ASN A 573 5.10 23.66 20.49
C ASN A 573 4.10 22.80 19.70
N ILE A 574 4.51 21.60 19.33
CA ILE A 574 3.64 20.62 18.66
C ILE A 574 3.08 19.63 19.69
N ARG A 575 1.78 19.38 19.61
CA ARG A 575 1.06 18.45 20.49
C ARG A 575 0.28 17.43 19.70
N ILE A 576 0.12 16.24 20.28
CA ILE A 576 -0.59 15.12 19.66
C ILE A 576 -1.77 14.74 20.54
N VAL A 577 -2.92 14.52 19.91
CA VAL A 577 -4.16 14.07 20.58
C VAL A 577 -4.60 12.75 19.98
N SER A 578 -5.13 11.84 20.81
CA SER A 578 -5.63 10.56 20.34
C SER A 578 -7.04 10.68 19.73
N GLY A 579 -7.35 9.91 18.71
CA GLY A 579 -8.69 9.94 18.10
C GLY A 579 -9.85 9.55 19.03
N ARG A 580 -9.60 8.74 20.07
CA ARG A 580 -10.60 8.45 21.12
C ARG A 580 -10.97 9.71 21.92
N THR A 581 -9.98 10.56 22.22
CA THR A 581 -10.23 11.84 22.89
C THR A 581 -11.05 12.76 22.00
N THR A 582 -10.71 12.87 20.71
CA THR A 582 -11.47 13.67 19.73
C THR A 582 -12.95 13.24 19.69
N GLU A 583 -13.21 11.94 19.63
CA GLU A 583 -14.58 11.40 19.64
C GLU A 583 -15.35 11.77 20.92
N ARG A 584 -14.74 11.61 22.09
CA ARG A 584 -15.39 11.92 23.37
C ARG A 584 -15.70 13.41 23.51
N ILE A 585 -14.75 14.30 23.17
CA ILE A 585 -14.99 15.76 23.18
C ILE A 585 -16.15 16.12 22.25
N ARG A 586 -16.16 15.54 21.05
CA ARG A 586 -17.21 15.80 20.07
C ARG A 586 -18.60 15.37 20.58
N ARG A 587 -18.73 14.18 21.20
CA ARG A 587 -20.01 13.66 21.70
C ARG A 587 -20.44 14.28 23.03
N GLU A 588 -19.54 14.30 24.00
CA GLU A 588 -19.83 14.66 25.40
C GLU A 588 -19.78 16.17 25.66
N ILE A 589 -18.95 16.94 24.93
CA ILE A 589 -18.78 18.39 25.14
C ILE A 589 -19.49 19.21 24.07
N LEU A 590 -19.28 18.90 22.79
CA LEU A 590 -19.92 19.65 21.70
C LEU A 590 -21.38 19.24 21.48
N GLY A 591 -21.72 17.99 21.80
CA GLY A 591 -23.04 17.42 21.51
C GLY A 591 -23.31 17.32 20.02
N MET A 592 -22.28 17.00 19.21
CA MET A 592 -22.38 16.98 17.74
C MET A 592 -21.89 15.65 17.19
N ASP A 593 -22.73 14.88 16.51
CA ASP A 593 -22.29 13.64 15.89
C ASP A 593 -21.69 13.84 14.49
N LYS A 594 -20.87 12.88 14.07
CA LYS A 594 -20.30 12.86 12.72
C LYS A 594 -21.35 12.45 11.70
N ASP A 595 -21.78 13.40 10.87
CA ASP A 595 -22.41 13.05 9.60
C ASP A 595 -21.33 12.79 8.53
N ARG A 596 -21.07 11.51 8.24
CA ARG A 596 -20.11 11.09 7.21
C ARG A 596 -20.50 11.54 5.79
N ARG A 597 -21.74 11.97 5.59
CA ARG A 597 -22.26 12.50 4.31
C ARG A 597 -21.95 13.98 4.12
N ASP A 598 -21.51 14.69 5.15
CA ASP A 598 -21.09 16.09 5.08
C ASP A 598 -19.57 16.19 5.30
N HIS A 599 -18.82 16.62 4.29
CA HIS A 599 -17.36 16.76 4.35
C HIS A 599 -16.86 17.66 5.49
N ARG A 600 -17.70 18.54 6.06
CA ARG A 600 -17.34 19.37 7.23
C ARG A 600 -17.07 18.55 8.49
N HIS A 601 -17.40 17.26 8.53
CA HIS A 601 -17.09 16.41 9.69
C HIS A 601 -15.59 16.37 10.03
N HIS A 602 -14.69 16.61 9.07
CA HIS A 602 -13.25 16.79 9.34
C HIS A 602 -12.95 18.11 10.05
N ALA A 603 -13.65 19.20 9.71
CA ALA A 603 -13.56 20.46 10.45
C ALA A 603 -14.06 20.30 11.89
N LEU A 604 -15.13 19.50 12.10
CA LEU A 604 -15.64 19.17 13.43
C LEU A 604 -14.58 18.45 14.27
N ASP A 605 -13.85 17.50 13.68
CA ASP A 605 -12.73 16.83 14.37
C ASP A 605 -11.62 17.81 14.73
N ALA A 606 -11.21 18.68 13.78
CA ALA A 606 -10.21 19.71 14.05
C ALA A 606 -10.62 20.66 15.19
N LEU A 607 -11.90 21.01 15.29
CA LEU A 607 -12.46 21.81 16.39
C LEU A 607 -12.48 21.03 17.71
N ALA A 608 -12.82 19.73 17.70
CA ALA A 608 -12.75 18.90 18.89
C ALA A 608 -11.30 18.73 19.39
N ILE A 609 -10.34 18.53 18.48
CA ILE A 609 -8.90 18.51 18.79
C ILE A 609 -8.45 19.85 19.39
N MET A 610 -8.98 20.97 18.88
CA MET A 610 -8.66 22.30 19.42
C MET A 610 -9.04 22.46 20.88
N LEU A 611 -10.18 21.88 21.28
CA LEU A 611 -10.64 21.89 22.66
C LEU A 611 -9.90 20.90 23.55
N ALA A 612 -9.27 19.86 22.99
CA ALA A 612 -8.57 18.87 23.79
C ALA A 612 -7.48 19.51 24.66
N ASN A 613 -7.33 19.03 25.89
CA ASN A 613 -6.14 19.30 26.66
C ASN A 613 -5.05 18.30 26.24
N PRO A 614 -4.01 18.73 25.51
CA PRO A 614 -2.99 17.81 25.03
C PRO A 614 -2.11 17.23 26.15
N LEU A 615 -2.10 17.83 27.34
CA LEU A 615 -1.32 17.35 28.49
C LEU A 615 -2.09 16.30 29.30
N LYS A 616 -3.41 16.41 29.36
CA LYS A 616 -4.30 15.48 30.06
C LYS A 616 -5.45 15.02 29.14
N PRO A 617 -5.16 14.38 28.00
CA PRO A 617 -6.18 14.05 26.99
C PRO A 617 -7.22 13.01 27.46
N TRP A 618 -6.98 12.32 28.59
CA TRP A 618 -7.95 11.42 29.23
C TRP A 618 -8.94 12.15 30.16
N ASP A 619 -8.61 13.35 30.62
CA ASP A 619 -9.41 14.14 31.54
C ASP A 619 -10.27 15.16 30.79
N LEU A 620 -11.50 14.77 30.48
CA LEU A 620 -12.48 15.61 29.80
C LEU A 620 -12.81 16.89 30.59
N LYS A 621 -12.75 16.88 31.92
CA LYS A 621 -13.05 18.09 32.72
C LYS A 621 -12.03 19.20 32.49
N SER A 622 -10.79 18.82 32.14
CA SER A 622 -9.73 19.75 31.75
C SER A 622 -9.77 20.17 30.28
N SER A 623 -10.73 19.65 29.50
CA SER A 623 -10.91 20.06 28.10
C SER A 623 -11.43 21.49 28.01
N ASN A 624 -11.30 22.08 26.82
CA ASN A 624 -11.38 23.52 26.58
C ASN A 624 -10.33 24.32 27.36
N SER A 625 -9.08 23.83 27.40
CA SER A 625 -7.94 24.51 28.04
C SER A 625 -7.68 25.95 27.54
N LEU A 626 -8.29 26.32 26.41
CA LEU A 626 -8.21 27.65 25.80
C LEU A 626 -9.34 28.60 26.24
N GLY A 627 -10.32 28.13 27.02
CA GLY A 627 -11.43 28.94 27.52
C GLY A 627 -12.37 29.48 26.43
N ILE A 628 -12.52 28.76 25.31
CA ILE A 628 -13.32 29.24 24.18
C ILE A 628 -14.81 28.94 24.44
N PRO A 629 -15.72 29.93 24.32
CA PRO A 629 -17.15 29.67 24.43
C PRO A 629 -17.63 28.66 23.37
N LEU A 630 -18.38 27.64 23.79
CA LEU A 630 -18.85 26.57 22.88
C LEU A 630 -19.72 27.10 21.73
N GLY A 631 -20.47 28.20 21.95
CA GLY A 631 -21.22 28.87 20.89
C GLY A 631 -20.34 29.35 19.73
N ARG A 632 -19.12 29.83 20.02
CA ARG A 632 -18.15 30.21 18.96
C ARG A 632 -17.64 29.01 18.18
N ILE A 633 -17.47 27.86 18.84
CA ILE A 633 -17.06 26.61 18.18
C ILE A 633 -18.17 26.12 17.25
N LYS A 634 -19.42 26.13 17.72
CA LYS A 634 -20.59 25.74 16.90
C LYS A 634 -20.78 26.67 15.71
N GLN A 635 -20.60 27.98 15.89
CA GLN A 635 -20.63 28.95 14.79
C GLN A 635 -19.49 28.70 13.79
N ALA A 636 -18.26 28.48 14.26
CA ALA A 636 -17.13 28.18 13.39
C ALA A 636 -17.33 26.89 12.58
N PHE A 637 -18.03 25.89 13.12
CA PHE A 637 -18.44 24.70 12.38
C PHE A 637 -19.54 25.00 11.34
N ALA A 638 -20.55 25.81 11.71
CA ALA A 638 -21.61 26.21 10.77
C ALA A 638 -21.02 26.93 9.55
N ASP A 639 -20.04 27.80 9.78
CA ASP A 639 -19.32 28.59 8.77
C ASP A 639 -18.19 27.80 8.07
N ALA A 640 -17.94 26.55 8.49
CA ALA A 640 -16.81 25.78 7.98
C ALA A 640 -16.98 25.48 6.47
N VAL A 641 -15.95 25.81 5.70
CA VAL A 641 -15.99 25.65 4.24
C VAL A 641 -15.24 24.38 3.83
N VAL A 642 -15.76 23.74 2.78
CA VAL A 642 -15.15 22.56 2.16
C VAL A 642 -14.43 22.99 0.88
N SER A 643 -13.09 23.00 0.90
CA SER A 643 -12.29 23.22 -0.31
C SER A 643 -11.92 21.88 -0.94
N GLN A 644 -11.98 21.77 -2.28
CA GLN A 644 -11.65 20.54 -2.99
C GLN A 644 -10.43 20.73 -3.90
N LYS A 645 -9.60 19.70 -4.03
CA LYS A 645 -8.54 19.66 -5.04
C LYS A 645 -9.16 19.42 -6.42
N GLN A 646 -9.04 20.40 -7.30
CA GLN A 646 -9.39 20.28 -8.70
C GLN A 646 -8.38 19.35 -9.40
N ASP A 647 -8.89 18.43 -10.22
CA ASP A 647 -8.06 17.54 -11.04
C ASP A 647 -8.37 17.75 -12.52
N HIS A 648 -7.48 18.49 -13.18
CA HIS A 648 -7.57 18.79 -14.61
C HIS A 648 -6.69 17.87 -15.46
N SER A 649 -6.20 16.75 -14.89
CA SER A 649 -5.38 15.80 -15.62
C SER A 649 -6.17 15.13 -16.76
N LEU A 650 -5.57 15.17 -17.95
CA LEU A 650 -6.06 14.46 -19.15
C LEU A 650 -5.50 13.04 -19.26
N ARG A 651 -4.58 12.64 -18.35
CA ARG A 651 -3.92 11.32 -18.39
C ARG A 651 -4.71 10.31 -17.54
N THR A 652 -5.73 9.70 -18.14
CA THR A 652 -6.63 8.72 -17.51
C THR A 652 -6.89 7.52 -18.42
N ALA A 653 -7.64 6.54 -17.94
CA ALA A 653 -8.15 5.45 -18.77
C ALA A 653 -8.87 6.00 -20.00
N LEU A 654 -8.44 5.58 -21.19
CA LEU A 654 -8.99 6.08 -22.46
C LEU A 654 -10.26 5.32 -22.87
N HIS A 655 -10.38 4.06 -22.47
CA HIS A 655 -11.50 3.19 -22.77
C HIS A 655 -11.67 2.15 -21.66
N LYS A 656 -12.85 1.53 -21.59
CA LYS A 656 -13.05 0.35 -20.75
C LYS A 656 -12.17 -0.81 -21.24
N GLU A 657 -11.69 -1.63 -20.30
CA GLU A 657 -10.77 -2.75 -20.61
C GLU A 657 -11.44 -3.84 -21.47
N ASN A 658 -12.76 -4.05 -21.28
CA ASN A 658 -13.48 -5.10 -21.99
C ASN A 658 -13.78 -4.67 -23.43
N ALA A 659 -13.25 -5.43 -24.37
CA ALA A 659 -13.64 -5.37 -25.77
C ALA A 659 -15.01 -6.06 -25.95
N ILE A 660 -15.92 -5.39 -26.66
CA ILE A 660 -17.30 -5.82 -26.88
C ILE A 660 -17.44 -6.33 -28.33
N PRO A 661 -18.32 -7.31 -28.62
CA PRO A 661 -18.64 -7.71 -29.98
C PRO A 661 -19.04 -6.54 -30.89
N LYS A 662 -18.77 -6.69 -32.20
CA LYS A 662 -18.93 -5.68 -33.27
C LYS A 662 -20.36 -5.14 -33.46
N THR A 663 -21.35 -5.73 -32.79
CA THR A 663 -22.78 -5.38 -32.92
C THR A 663 -23.10 -3.99 -32.38
N LYS A 664 -22.30 -3.42 -31.47
CA LYS A 664 -22.48 -2.04 -30.99
C LYS A 664 -21.78 -1.03 -31.91
N ARG A 665 -22.55 -0.08 -32.45
CA ARG A 665 -22.08 1.03 -33.31
C ARG A 665 -22.40 2.40 -32.67
N GLY A 666 -21.64 3.42 -33.03
CA GLY A 666 -21.84 4.81 -32.58
C GLY A 666 -20.53 5.52 -32.17
N ALA A 667 -20.56 6.85 -32.03
CA ALA A 667 -19.38 7.68 -31.73
C ALA A 667 -18.66 7.32 -30.42
N ALA A 668 -19.37 6.65 -29.50
CA ALA A 668 -18.85 6.17 -28.21
C ALA A 668 -18.00 4.88 -28.29
N TYR A 669 -17.90 4.26 -29.47
CA TYR A 669 -17.25 2.97 -29.65
C TYR A 669 -16.14 3.05 -30.72
N ARG A 670 -14.94 2.57 -30.40
CA ARG A 670 -13.80 2.55 -31.33
C ARG A 670 -13.39 1.13 -31.70
N LYS A 671 -13.18 0.89 -32.99
CA LYS A 671 -12.74 -0.40 -33.52
C LYS A 671 -11.28 -0.68 -33.17
N ILE A 672 -10.99 -1.93 -32.84
CA ILE A 672 -9.65 -2.44 -32.60
C ILE A 672 -9.47 -3.80 -33.30
N GLY A 673 -8.25 -4.10 -33.75
CA GLY A 673 -7.92 -5.32 -34.51
C GLY A 673 -8.24 -5.23 -36.00
N THR A 674 -7.95 -6.32 -36.74
CA THR A 674 -8.19 -6.45 -38.19
C THR A 674 -8.90 -7.77 -38.51
N GLY A 675 -9.71 -7.80 -39.57
CA GLY A 675 -10.38 -9.00 -40.06
C GLY A 675 -11.32 -9.66 -39.03
N ALA A 676 -11.24 -10.99 -38.92
CA ALA A 676 -12.07 -11.80 -38.00
C ALA A 676 -11.86 -11.48 -36.50
N SER A 677 -10.76 -10.80 -36.17
CA SER A 677 -10.42 -10.39 -34.79
C SER A 677 -10.93 -9.00 -34.41
N GLU A 678 -11.68 -8.33 -35.29
CA GLU A 678 -12.22 -7.00 -35.03
C GLU A 678 -13.12 -7.01 -33.77
N ARG A 679 -12.88 -6.06 -32.88
CA ARG A 679 -13.65 -5.80 -31.66
C ARG A 679 -13.88 -4.31 -31.50
N VAL A 680 -14.71 -3.92 -30.54
CA VAL A 680 -14.99 -2.52 -30.24
C VAL A 680 -14.74 -2.23 -28.77
N VAL A 681 -14.15 -1.08 -28.45
CA VAL A 681 -13.95 -0.60 -27.08
C VAL A 681 -14.81 0.63 -26.81
N ASP A 682 -15.32 0.70 -25.58
CA ASP A 682 -16.12 1.83 -25.08
C ASP A 682 -15.18 2.95 -24.62
N THR A 683 -15.25 4.11 -25.30
CA THR A 683 -14.45 5.32 -25.02
C THR A 683 -15.25 6.40 -24.28
N GLN A 684 -16.33 6.04 -23.58
CA GLN A 684 -17.23 7.01 -22.93
C GLN A 684 -16.63 7.71 -21.70
N SER A 685 -15.42 7.36 -21.25
CA SER A 685 -14.72 8.12 -20.20
C SER A 685 -14.66 9.61 -20.57
N LYS A 686 -15.12 10.49 -19.69
CA LYS A 686 -15.22 11.93 -19.94
C LYS A 686 -14.05 12.66 -19.28
N ALA A 687 -13.35 13.48 -20.06
CA ALA A 687 -12.25 14.29 -19.55
C ALA A 687 -12.80 15.54 -18.86
N TYR A 688 -13.55 16.35 -19.61
CA TYR A 688 -14.13 17.63 -19.22
C TYR A 688 -15.31 18.00 -20.14
N CYS A 689 -15.99 19.08 -19.79
CA CYS A 689 -17.04 19.72 -20.58
C CYS A 689 -16.62 21.15 -20.93
N GLU A 690 -16.81 21.56 -22.18
CA GLU A 690 -16.61 22.94 -22.63
C GLU A 690 -17.97 23.61 -22.83
N VAL A 691 -18.18 24.73 -22.15
CA VAL A 691 -19.39 25.54 -22.30
C VAL A 691 -19.07 26.70 -23.21
N TRP A 692 -19.81 26.81 -24.31
CA TRP A 692 -19.62 27.77 -25.40
C TRP A 692 -20.79 28.75 -25.45
N ALA A 693 -20.51 30.03 -25.64
CA ALA A 693 -21.50 31.02 -26.00
C ALA A 693 -21.61 31.06 -27.53
N LEU A 694 -22.78 30.71 -28.04
CA LEU A 694 -23.10 30.77 -29.46
C LEU A 694 -23.40 32.22 -29.88
N PRO A 695 -23.33 32.55 -31.19
CA PRO A 695 -23.66 33.88 -31.70
C PRO A 695 -25.09 34.35 -31.36
N ASN A 696 -26.02 33.41 -31.20
CA ASN A 696 -27.40 33.68 -30.78
C ASN A 696 -27.55 33.97 -29.27
N GLY A 697 -26.43 34.06 -28.52
CA GLY A 697 -26.40 34.33 -27.09
C GLY A 697 -26.71 33.12 -26.19
N LYS A 698 -27.12 31.97 -26.74
CA LYS A 698 -27.34 30.74 -25.97
C LYS A 698 -26.01 30.10 -25.60
N TRP A 699 -26.00 29.35 -24.50
CA TRP A 699 -24.85 28.53 -24.14
C TRP A 699 -25.06 27.07 -24.54
N GLU A 700 -24.02 26.46 -25.09
CA GLU A 700 -23.99 25.04 -25.46
C GLU A 700 -22.87 24.33 -24.71
N ALA A 701 -23.17 23.16 -24.15
CA ALA A 701 -22.21 22.37 -23.36
C ALA A 701 -21.77 21.14 -24.16
N VAL A 702 -20.49 21.09 -24.51
CA VAL A 702 -19.89 20.03 -25.32
C VAL A 702 -18.95 19.19 -24.45
N VAL A 703 -19.25 17.91 -24.27
CA VAL A 703 -18.43 17.02 -23.45
C VAL A 703 -17.36 16.32 -24.27
N VAL A 704 -16.10 16.48 -23.86
CA VAL A 704 -14.94 15.87 -24.50
C VAL A 704 -14.57 14.56 -23.79
N SER A 705 -14.38 13.50 -24.57
CA SER A 705 -13.96 12.20 -24.03
C SER A 705 -12.47 12.21 -23.66
N SER A 706 -12.07 11.37 -22.70
CA SER A 706 -10.65 11.13 -22.37
C SER A 706 -9.88 10.58 -23.56
N PHE A 707 -10.54 9.82 -24.43
CA PHE A 707 -9.93 9.30 -25.66
C PHE A 707 -9.57 10.42 -26.64
N ASP A 708 -10.53 11.30 -26.96
CA ASP A 708 -10.30 12.39 -27.92
C ASP A 708 -9.26 13.37 -27.37
N ALA A 709 -9.37 13.74 -26.08
CA ALA A 709 -8.44 14.64 -25.40
C ALA A 709 -6.98 14.11 -25.33
N ALA A 710 -6.78 12.80 -25.52
CA ALA A 710 -5.46 12.17 -25.50
C ALA A 710 -4.84 11.96 -26.88
N GLN A 711 -5.55 12.30 -27.98
CA GLN A 711 -4.99 12.15 -29.32
C GLN A 711 -3.85 13.16 -29.55
N LYS A 712 -2.80 12.73 -30.26
CA LYS A 712 -1.57 13.54 -30.45
C LYS A 712 -1.84 14.91 -31.06
N ASN A 713 -2.81 14.99 -31.98
CA ASN A 713 -3.11 16.21 -32.74
C ASN A 713 -4.36 16.94 -32.20
N TYR A 714 -4.85 16.55 -31.02
CA TYR A 714 -6.04 17.16 -30.45
C TYR A 714 -5.77 18.60 -30.00
N ARG A 715 -6.57 19.54 -30.48
CA ARG A 715 -6.49 20.97 -30.15
C ARG A 715 -7.62 21.36 -29.21
N GLN A 716 -7.26 21.54 -27.94
CA GLN A 716 -8.18 21.94 -26.87
C GLN A 716 -8.85 23.28 -27.20
N GLY A 717 -10.18 23.37 -27.08
CA GLY A 717 -10.93 24.59 -27.42
C GLY A 717 -11.00 24.91 -28.93
N ILE A 718 -10.67 23.94 -29.80
CA ILE A 718 -10.77 24.09 -31.26
C ILE A 718 -11.57 22.94 -31.85
N ASP A 719 -11.14 21.69 -31.63
CA ASP A 719 -11.67 20.54 -32.38
C ASP A 719 -13.14 20.21 -32.05
N HIS A 720 -13.61 20.56 -30.85
CA HIS A 720 -15.00 20.35 -30.39
C HIS A 720 -15.81 21.65 -30.32
N ARG A 721 -15.36 22.71 -30.98
CA ARG A 721 -16.09 23.98 -31.05
C ARG A 721 -17.39 23.76 -31.85
N PRO A 722 -18.58 24.06 -31.29
CA PRO A 722 -19.85 23.76 -31.97
C PRO A 722 -20.16 24.72 -33.13
N HIS A 723 -19.58 25.92 -33.14
CA HIS A 723 -19.78 26.91 -34.19
C HIS A 723 -18.51 27.79 -34.35
N PRO A 724 -18.10 28.20 -35.57
CA PRO A 724 -16.87 28.97 -35.78
C PRO A 724 -16.74 30.24 -34.92
N ALA A 725 -17.83 31.00 -34.82
CA ALA A 725 -17.94 32.21 -34.00
C ALA A 725 -18.32 31.96 -32.52
N ALA A 726 -18.41 30.71 -32.07
CA ALA A 726 -18.68 30.43 -30.66
C ALA A 726 -17.48 30.82 -29.78
N ARG A 727 -17.75 31.48 -28.65
CA ARG A 727 -16.74 31.88 -27.67
C ARG A 727 -16.76 30.93 -26.49
N LEU A 728 -15.59 30.40 -26.11
CA LEU A 728 -15.49 29.55 -24.91
C LEU A 728 -15.82 30.38 -23.66
N VAL A 729 -16.81 29.94 -22.89
CA VAL A 729 -17.25 30.58 -21.63
C VAL A 729 -16.46 30.00 -20.47
N MET A 730 -16.46 28.67 -20.36
CA MET A 730 -15.76 27.96 -19.29
C MET A 730 -15.48 26.52 -19.68
N ARG A 731 -14.49 25.92 -19.03
CA ARG A 731 -14.18 24.50 -19.10
C ARG A 731 -14.38 23.89 -17.71
N LEU A 732 -15.15 22.81 -17.65
CA LEU A 732 -15.58 22.17 -16.42
C LEU A 732 -15.04 20.75 -16.33
N PHE A 733 -14.24 20.51 -15.31
CA PHE A 733 -13.75 19.20 -14.91
C PHE A 733 -14.58 18.67 -13.73
N LYS A 734 -14.48 17.37 -13.49
CA LYS A 734 -14.99 16.78 -12.24
C LYS A 734 -14.30 17.46 -11.06
N SER A 735 -15.08 17.74 -10.02
CA SER A 735 -14.67 18.47 -8.81
C SER A 735 -14.44 19.97 -8.96
N ASP A 736 -14.69 20.56 -10.15
CA ASP A 736 -14.78 22.01 -10.27
C ASP A 736 -15.99 22.55 -9.52
N LEU A 737 -15.90 23.80 -9.08
CA LEU A 737 -16.93 24.44 -8.27
C LEU A 737 -17.62 25.54 -9.08
N LEU A 738 -18.94 25.59 -8.99
CA LEU A 738 -19.80 26.59 -9.61
C LEU A 738 -20.56 27.38 -8.55
N GLY A 739 -20.54 28.70 -8.65
CA GLY A 739 -21.43 29.59 -7.92
C GLY A 739 -22.74 29.74 -8.69
N ILE A 740 -23.87 29.41 -8.06
CA ILE A 740 -25.22 29.49 -8.63
C ILE A 740 -26.17 30.00 -7.55
N GLY A 741 -26.85 31.12 -7.79
CA GLY A 741 -27.85 31.66 -6.85
C GLY A 741 -27.33 31.86 -5.42
N GLY A 742 -26.08 32.33 -5.26
CA GLY A 742 -25.44 32.54 -3.96
C GLY A 742 -24.92 31.26 -3.26
N LYS A 743 -25.17 30.08 -3.83
CA LYS A 743 -24.67 28.79 -3.32
C LYS A 743 -23.52 28.26 -4.15
N ILE A 744 -22.74 27.34 -3.58
CA ILE A 744 -21.62 26.68 -4.25
C ILE A 744 -21.93 25.20 -4.47
N TYR A 745 -21.78 24.77 -5.72
CA TYR A 745 -21.99 23.40 -6.16
C TYR A 745 -20.71 22.82 -6.74
N ARG A 746 -20.52 21.51 -6.59
CA ARG A 746 -19.45 20.74 -7.19
C ARG A 746 -19.95 20.00 -8.43
N VAL A 747 -19.15 20.03 -9.51
CA VAL A 747 -19.33 19.17 -10.68
C VAL A 747 -19.04 17.72 -10.29
N GLN A 748 -20.08 16.89 -10.22
CA GLN A 748 -19.97 15.49 -9.81
C GLN A 748 -19.79 14.55 -11.00
N GLU A 749 -20.56 14.77 -12.06
CA GLU A 749 -20.61 13.90 -13.24
C GLU A 749 -20.92 14.70 -14.51
N LEU A 750 -20.36 14.25 -15.63
CA LEU A 750 -20.55 14.84 -16.96
C LEU A 750 -21.22 13.79 -17.86
N LEU A 751 -22.39 14.12 -18.42
CA LEU A 751 -23.09 13.23 -19.34
C LEU A 751 -22.75 13.54 -20.80
N GLY A 752 -22.75 12.52 -21.65
CA GLY A 752 -22.52 12.69 -23.09
C GLY A 752 -23.51 13.64 -23.79
N SER A 753 -24.67 13.89 -23.19
CA SER A 753 -25.68 14.84 -23.69
C SER A 753 -25.33 16.32 -23.49
N GLY A 754 -24.22 16.64 -22.82
CA GLY A 754 -23.93 18.02 -22.38
C GLY A 754 -24.50 18.37 -21.00
N SER A 755 -25.29 17.48 -20.39
CA SER A 755 -25.81 17.68 -19.04
C SER A 755 -24.71 17.51 -17.99
N ILE A 756 -24.60 18.49 -17.09
CA ILE A 756 -23.62 18.54 -16.00
C ILE A 756 -24.36 18.34 -14.69
N TYR A 757 -24.02 17.28 -13.95
CA TYR A 757 -24.57 17.05 -12.62
C TYR A 757 -23.79 17.79 -11.55
N LEU A 758 -24.55 18.49 -10.72
CA LEU A 758 -24.09 19.35 -9.66
C LEU A 758 -24.68 18.88 -8.34
N VAL A 759 -23.87 18.97 -7.29
CA VAL A 759 -24.26 18.66 -5.90
C VAL A 759 -23.69 19.71 -4.97
N ASP A 760 -24.34 19.98 -3.84
CA ASP A 760 -23.77 20.83 -2.79
C ASP A 760 -22.31 20.44 -2.51
N HIS A 761 -21.41 21.42 -2.54
CA HIS A 761 -19.97 21.20 -2.38
C HIS A 761 -19.57 20.57 -1.02
N ARG A 762 -20.46 20.65 -0.02
CA ARG A 762 -20.30 20.03 1.31
C ARG A 762 -20.64 18.54 1.30
N PHE A 763 -21.45 18.08 0.35
CA PHE A 763 -21.90 16.70 0.33
C PHE A 763 -20.78 15.74 -0.10
N ALA A 764 -20.56 14.70 0.71
CA ALA A 764 -19.49 13.72 0.53
C ALA A 764 -19.88 12.56 -0.40
N GLY A 765 -21.17 12.29 -0.56
CA GLY A 765 -21.67 11.17 -1.35
C GLY A 765 -21.73 11.43 -2.85
N THR A 766 -22.16 10.40 -3.58
CA THR A 766 -22.51 10.45 -5.00
C THR A 766 -23.93 10.98 -5.22
N ILE A 767 -24.31 11.26 -6.47
CA ILE A 767 -25.71 11.61 -6.80
C ILE A 767 -26.68 10.49 -6.39
N ARG A 768 -26.25 9.22 -6.49
CA ARG A 768 -27.05 8.08 -6.04
C ARG A 768 -27.30 8.14 -4.53
N ASP A 769 -26.26 8.50 -3.77
CA ASP A 769 -26.37 8.66 -2.32
C ASP A 769 -27.27 9.85 -1.98
N ALA A 770 -27.12 10.98 -2.68
CA ALA A 770 -27.98 12.15 -2.48
C ALA A 770 -29.46 11.82 -2.70
N ARG A 771 -29.77 11.08 -3.78
CA ARG A 771 -31.13 10.58 -4.06
C ARG A 771 -31.64 9.64 -2.96
N ALA A 772 -30.80 8.71 -2.49
CA ALA A 772 -31.19 7.78 -1.44
C ALA A 772 -31.46 8.51 -0.11
N VAL A 773 -30.66 9.52 0.22
CA VAL A 773 -30.81 10.34 1.42
C VAL A 773 -32.08 11.20 1.37
N CYS A 774 -32.43 11.77 0.21
CA CYS A 774 -33.67 12.52 0.07
C CYS A 774 -34.92 11.67 0.36
N LYS A 775 -34.87 10.36 0.11
CA LYS A 775 -35.97 9.44 0.46
C LYS A 775 -36.16 9.27 1.97
N THR A 776 -35.16 9.60 2.80
CA THR A 776 -35.26 9.54 4.26
C THR A 776 -35.69 10.87 4.88
N GLY A 777 -36.18 11.83 4.08
CA GLY A 777 -36.61 13.15 4.54
C GLY A 777 -35.48 14.18 4.72
N VAL A 778 -34.21 13.82 4.44
CA VAL A 778 -33.07 14.75 4.53
C VAL A 778 -32.84 15.40 3.16
N ASN A 779 -33.00 16.72 3.09
CA ASN A 779 -32.83 17.45 1.82
C ASN A 779 -31.35 17.62 1.47
N VAL A 780 -30.95 17.12 0.30
CA VAL A 780 -29.63 17.34 -0.31
C VAL A 780 -29.84 18.03 -1.65
N ASP A 781 -29.22 19.19 -1.84
CA ASP A 781 -29.35 19.95 -3.07
C ASP A 781 -28.47 19.35 -4.18
N PHE A 782 -29.10 18.72 -5.18
CA PHE A 782 -28.46 18.21 -6.38
C PHE A 782 -29.36 18.35 -7.59
N PHE A 783 -28.78 18.63 -8.76
CA PHE A 783 -29.51 18.77 -10.02
C PHE A 783 -28.58 18.60 -11.22
N SER A 784 -29.14 18.53 -12.42
CA SER A 784 -28.39 18.57 -13.68
C SER A 784 -28.77 19.78 -14.51
N LYS A 785 -27.80 20.45 -15.12
CA LYS A 785 -28.04 21.56 -16.05
C LYS A 785 -27.24 21.37 -17.35
N GLY A 786 -27.85 21.72 -18.49
CA GLY A 786 -27.13 21.91 -19.75
C GLY A 786 -26.54 23.32 -19.87
N GLY A 787 -25.90 23.63 -21.00
CA GLY A 787 -25.24 24.92 -21.24
C GLY A 787 -26.14 26.14 -20.98
N ASP A 788 -27.25 26.27 -21.71
CA ASP A 788 -28.14 27.43 -21.58
C ASP A 788 -28.84 27.47 -20.21
N SER A 789 -29.10 26.32 -19.60
CA SER A 789 -29.63 26.25 -18.23
C SER A 789 -28.64 26.77 -17.18
N LEU A 790 -27.33 26.65 -17.41
CA LEU A 790 -26.29 27.26 -16.57
C LEU A 790 -26.26 28.77 -16.77
N ARG A 791 -26.37 29.25 -18.01
CA ARG A 791 -26.47 30.69 -18.32
C ARG A 791 -27.63 31.35 -17.58
N LYS A 792 -28.83 30.77 -17.71
CA LYS A 792 -30.06 31.27 -17.05
C LYS A 792 -29.95 31.28 -15.52
N ALA A 793 -29.17 30.36 -14.96
CA ALA A 793 -28.94 30.29 -13.52
C ALA A 793 -27.81 31.21 -13.02
N GLY A 794 -27.18 31.99 -13.90
CA GLY A 794 -26.05 32.86 -13.55
C GLY A 794 -24.82 32.06 -13.10
N ALA A 795 -24.63 30.85 -13.63
CA ALA A 795 -23.54 29.99 -13.20
C ALA A 795 -22.18 30.59 -13.56
N ARG A 796 -21.29 30.65 -12.57
CA ARG A 796 -19.91 31.09 -12.74
C ARG A 796 -18.93 30.10 -12.10
N LEU A 797 -17.77 29.91 -12.74
CA LEU A 797 -16.70 29.14 -12.14
C LEU A 797 -16.21 29.86 -10.88
N VAL A 798 -16.11 29.12 -9.77
CA VAL A 798 -15.57 29.64 -8.52
C VAL A 798 -14.42 28.76 -8.07
N SER A 799 -13.42 29.37 -7.44
CA SER A 799 -12.35 28.66 -6.77
C SER A 799 -12.40 28.96 -5.28
N ILE A 800 -12.56 27.92 -4.46
CA ILE A 800 -12.40 28.05 -3.02
C ILE A 800 -10.90 27.88 -2.74
N ARG A 801 -10.24 28.94 -2.25
CA ARG A 801 -8.86 28.83 -1.75
C ARG A 801 -8.81 27.75 -0.67
N LYS A 802 -7.65 27.10 -0.51
CA LYS A 802 -7.49 25.95 0.40
C LYS A 802 -7.94 26.25 1.83
N SER A 803 -7.74 27.50 2.28
CA SER A 803 -8.12 28.05 3.58
C SER A 803 -9.27 29.08 3.51
N TRP A 804 -10.07 29.09 2.45
CA TRP A 804 -11.13 30.09 2.31
C TRP A 804 -12.13 29.99 3.47
N VAL A 805 -12.54 31.16 3.94
CA VAL A 805 -13.47 31.37 5.04
C VAL A 805 -14.30 32.53 4.56
N GLY A 806 -15.60 32.32 4.39
CA GLY A 806 -16.52 33.33 3.86
C GLY A 806 -16.30 34.69 4.48
N SER A 807 -16.18 35.70 3.63
CA SER A 807 -16.32 37.11 3.98
C SER A 807 -17.79 37.48 3.87
#